data_AF-A0A7C0TY37-F1
#
_entry.id   AF-A0A7C0TY37-F1
#
_cell.length_a   1.000
_cell.length_b   1.000
_cell.length_c   1.000
_cell.angle_alpha   90.00
_cell.angle_beta   90.00
_cell.angle_gamma   90.00
#
_symmetry.space_group_name_H-M   'P 1'
#
loop_
_entity.id
_entity.type
_entity.pdbx_description
1 polymer ?
#
loop_
_entity_poly.entity_id
_entity_poly.type
_entity_poly.pdbx_seq_one_letter_code
_entity_poly.pdbx_strand_id
1 'polypeptide(L)'
;MYMKPDFEVIKSELALYRGSCPNCGGLVSDYRLKHGLPCFKCLPKDYEEASIGEVIKELKERKRLRGMRINQVVNEFLSEFNELFKSLVGSEPWSIQVLWAKRLALDTSFAMIAPTGVGKSTFGMVAAIYYALRGKKTYIIVPTTTLAMQYEKRLEEFADKLGMIIPICVIHSKLRVKERTQREEMIAKGSYDILVTTSKWLMNNFNKLRGHRFKLIFVDDVDAVMRGSKAINYILNLAGFADYDIEKAFKVMKLKKELASLSSRIKEEEEITKKLEYLKKEYSKLSEELLKKRERVRTVVIISSATGRPRGSRVKLFRELLGFEIGARTDVIRNVIDSYIPIRSEEELLKTLIDLIKKLGKGGLVYVPLDKGIEYAEYLAKVLTENGINAKAMHSKNITVLNEFINGSLDVLVGVATYYGVLVRGIDLPEVIRYAIFTGVPRHKVSLTLSELKPMDMVLLLTVIRDLISKEEAAELDLKLARVRRLIRRVGAGVLKQVEEVLSGGKKPTTILEKAFLELQEILKKYLGREDIIEKLDKHSKVVLLRADDKLYLLIPDAMTYIQASGRTSRLYVGGITKGLSVVLVDDNRLINGLVDKLKWVIDDFELINFNELDLDEVLKEIDEDRKRVQLVRAGLIEEAKAPIEVKTSLLIVESPNKARTIARFFGRPSSREIFGIKVYEVSLGNHTLLITSSGGHLFELIEDVEECGKFRTKYGIFDYEGKCLTKFIPVYGPIKRCLTCGHQFTEDIDKCPI
;
A
#
# COMPACT_ATOMS: atom_id res chain seq x y z
N MET A 1 -27.55 26.82 42.70
CA MET A 1 -27.60 25.61 41.86
C MET A 1 -28.01 26.06 40.46
N TYR A 2 -27.03 26.41 39.62
CA TYR A 2 -27.26 27.03 38.31
C TYR A 2 -27.96 26.06 37.35
N MET A 3 -28.84 26.54 36.46
CA MET A 3 -29.44 25.69 35.45
C MET A 3 -28.37 25.22 34.46
N LYS A 4 -28.60 24.08 33.81
CA LYS A 4 -27.61 23.39 32.97
C LYS A 4 -26.97 24.24 31.86
N PRO A 5 -27.65 25.18 31.19
CA PRO A 5 -27.03 26.00 30.14
C PRO A 5 -26.38 27.29 30.67
N ASP A 6 -26.74 27.78 31.87
CA ASP A 6 -26.11 28.94 32.52
C ASP A 6 -24.61 28.72 32.72
N PHE A 7 -24.24 27.49 33.07
CA PHE A 7 -22.85 27.15 33.36
C PHE A 7 -21.94 27.30 32.13
N GLU A 8 -22.42 26.89 30.95
CA GLU A 8 -21.61 26.98 29.73
C GLU A 8 -21.36 28.44 29.35
N VAL A 9 -22.39 29.29 29.45
CA VAL A 9 -22.26 30.74 29.20
C VAL A 9 -21.26 31.36 30.18
N ILE A 10 -21.39 31.07 31.48
CA ILE A 10 -20.51 31.63 32.54
C ILE A 10 -19.05 31.22 32.34
N LYS A 11 -18.80 29.97 31.96
CA LYS A 11 -17.44 29.41 31.83
C LYS A 11 -16.79 29.70 30.49
N SER A 12 -17.54 30.17 29.50
CA SER A 12 -16.97 30.49 28.20
C SER A 12 -15.94 31.62 28.30
N GLU A 13 -14.81 31.42 27.62
CA GLU A 13 -13.75 32.42 27.50
C GLU A 13 -14.00 33.29 26.26
N LEU A 14 -14.30 32.65 25.13
CA LEU A 14 -14.46 33.29 23.82
C LEU A 14 -15.81 33.00 23.14
N ALA A 15 -16.31 31.76 23.20
CA ALA A 15 -17.49 31.36 22.43
C ALA A 15 -18.16 30.07 22.92
N LEU A 16 -19.43 29.91 22.54
CA LEU A 16 -20.18 28.66 22.66
C LEU A 16 -20.32 27.97 21.31
N TYR A 17 -20.29 26.65 21.31
CA TYR A 17 -20.42 25.83 20.11
C TYR A 17 -21.60 24.87 20.22
N ARG A 18 -22.66 25.12 19.45
CA ARG A 18 -23.78 24.19 19.25
C ARG A 18 -23.29 22.97 18.48
N GLY A 19 -23.86 21.80 18.76
CA GLY A 19 -23.51 20.57 18.04
C GLY A 19 -22.16 19.95 18.43
N SER A 20 -21.38 20.58 19.33
CA SER A 20 -19.94 20.31 19.44
C SER A 20 -19.53 19.55 20.70
N CYS A 21 -20.44 19.28 21.64
CA CYS A 21 -20.10 18.42 22.77
C CYS A 21 -19.69 17.02 22.28
N PRO A 22 -18.47 16.54 22.60
CA PRO A 22 -17.95 15.25 22.11
C PRO A 22 -18.76 14.03 22.61
N ASN A 23 -19.58 14.20 23.65
CA ASN A 23 -20.41 13.13 24.20
C ASN A 23 -21.86 13.18 23.70
N CYS A 24 -22.56 14.31 23.80
CA CYS A 24 -23.99 14.36 23.45
C CYS A 24 -24.34 15.20 22.23
N GLY A 25 -23.38 15.86 21.58
CA GLY A 25 -23.64 16.78 20.47
C GLY A 25 -24.41 18.05 20.88
N GLY A 26 -24.48 18.36 22.18
CA GLY A 26 -25.13 19.58 22.67
C GLY A 26 -24.23 20.81 22.62
N LEU A 27 -24.78 21.94 23.08
CA LEU A 27 -24.05 23.18 23.34
C LEU A 27 -22.93 22.94 24.37
N VAL A 28 -21.75 23.48 24.09
CA VAL A 28 -20.57 23.39 24.96
C VAL A 28 -19.72 24.65 24.79
N SER A 29 -19.10 25.08 25.88
CA SER A 29 -18.15 26.19 25.89
C SER A 29 -16.78 25.80 25.34
N ASP A 30 -16.12 26.78 24.73
CA ASP A 30 -14.73 26.73 24.32
C ASP A 30 -13.79 26.31 25.46
N TYR A 31 -14.01 26.83 26.67
CA TYR A 31 -13.27 26.43 27.87
C TYR A 31 -13.30 24.92 28.09
N ARG A 32 -14.49 24.30 28.06
CA ARG A 32 -14.61 22.86 28.29
C ARG A 32 -14.00 22.05 27.14
N LEU A 33 -14.16 22.49 25.89
CA LEU A 33 -13.53 21.86 24.73
C LEU A 33 -12.00 21.88 24.81
N LYS A 34 -11.40 23.02 25.22
CA LYS A 34 -9.95 23.18 25.40
C LYS A 34 -9.36 22.21 26.43
N HIS A 35 -10.14 21.89 27.47
CA HIS A 35 -9.78 20.94 28.52
C HIS A 35 -10.24 19.50 28.21
N GLY A 36 -10.73 19.21 27.00
CA GLY A 36 -11.16 17.86 26.60
C GLY A 36 -12.43 17.36 27.30
N LEU A 37 -13.21 18.26 27.91
CA LEU A 37 -14.41 17.93 28.68
C LEU A 37 -15.68 18.00 27.81
N PRO A 38 -16.66 17.09 28.00
CA PRO A 38 -17.99 17.25 27.42
C PRO A 38 -18.76 18.36 28.15
N CYS A 39 -19.91 18.78 27.64
CA CYS A 39 -20.73 19.82 28.27
C CYS A 39 -21.11 19.47 29.71
N PHE A 40 -21.43 20.47 30.51
CA PHE A 40 -21.79 20.38 31.92
C PHE A 40 -23.00 19.47 32.15
N LYS A 41 -23.94 19.42 31.19
CA LYS A 41 -25.05 18.46 31.21
C LYS A 41 -24.58 17.01 31.18
N CYS A 42 -23.50 16.70 30.46
CA CYS A 42 -22.90 15.37 30.46
C CYS A 42 -22.08 15.12 31.72
N LEU A 43 -21.19 16.06 32.06
CA LEU A 43 -20.24 15.96 33.15
C LEU A 43 -20.25 17.23 34.01
N PRO A 44 -21.01 17.26 35.13
CA PRO A 44 -21.16 18.44 35.97
C PRO A 44 -19.96 18.58 36.94
N LYS A 45 -18.75 18.57 36.38
CA LYS A 45 -17.48 18.80 37.07
C LYS A 45 -16.54 19.54 36.12
N ASP A 46 -15.72 20.40 36.70
CA ASP A 46 -14.56 20.99 36.04
C ASP A 46 -13.31 20.23 36.47
N TYR A 47 -12.35 20.17 35.56
CA TYR A 47 -11.02 19.64 35.77
C TYR A 47 -10.03 20.66 35.20
N GLU A 48 -8.97 20.97 35.94
CA GLU A 48 -7.87 21.79 35.42
C GLU A 48 -7.09 21.01 34.34
N GLU A 49 -6.87 19.72 34.57
CA GLU A 49 -6.39 18.77 33.57
C GLU A 49 -7.09 17.42 33.80
N ALA A 50 -7.81 16.90 32.80
CA ALA A 50 -8.38 15.55 32.85
C ALA A 50 -7.98 14.78 31.60
N SER A 51 -7.53 13.54 31.80
CA SER A 51 -7.32 12.62 30.69
C SER A 51 -8.67 12.18 30.10
N ILE A 52 -8.68 11.89 28.80
CA ILE A 52 -9.85 11.32 28.12
C ILE A 52 -10.33 10.04 28.82
N GLY A 53 -9.43 9.25 29.40
CA GLY A 53 -9.75 8.02 30.12
C GLY A 53 -10.58 8.26 31.39
N GLU A 54 -10.20 9.25 32.19
CA GLU A 54 -10.93 9.64 33.41
C GLU A 54 -12.33 10.16 33.08
N VAL A 55 -12.42 11.02 32.06
CA VAL A 55 -13.70 11.54 31.56
C VAL A 55 -14.63 10.40 31.14
N ILE A 56 -14.12 9.41 30.41
CA ILE A 56 -14.91 8.24 29.99
C ILE A 56 -15.36 7.42 31.19
N LYS A 57 -14.47 7.16 32.15
CA LYS A 57 -14.78 6.40 33.37
C LYS A 57 -15.93 7.06 34.13
N GLU A 58 -15.86 8.36 34.37
CA GLU A 58 -16.91 9.07 35.09
C GLU A 58 -18.23 9.15 34.30
N LEU A 59 -18.17 9.35 32.97
CA LEU A 59 -19.36 9.29 32.12
C LEU A 59 -20.03 7.92 32.16
N LYS A 60 -19.25 6.84 32.27
CA LYS A 60 -19.73 5.45 32.39
C LYS A 60 -20.39 5.22 33.74
N GLU A 61 -19.75 5.61 34.84
CA GLU A 61 -20.31 5.55 36.20
C GLU A 61 -21.64 6.30 36.30
N ARG A 62 -21.75 7.45 35.62
CA ARG A 62 -22.98 8.26 35.54
C ARG A 62 -24.02 7.75 34.54
N LYS A 63 -23.75 6.65 33.81
CA LYS A 63 -24.60 6.11 32.73
C LYS A 63 -24.95 7.15 31.65
N ARG A 64 -24.02 8.06 31.36
CA ARG A 64 -24.17 9.15 30.36
C ARG A 64 -23.22 9.03 29.18
N LEU A 65 -22.40 7.99 29.12
CA LEU A 65 -21.48 7.76 28.00
C LEU A 65 -22.24 7.48 26.69
N ARG A 66 -22.04 8.36 25.70
CA ARG A 66 -22.67 8.35 24.38
C ARG A 66 -21.61 8.45 23.28
N GLY A 67 -21.38 9.63 22.72
CA GLY A 67 -20.43 9.86 21.62
C GLY A 67 -19.00 9.50 21.97
N MET A 68 -18.55 9.77 23.19
CA MET A 68 -17.20 9.41 23.66
C MET A 68 -17.00 7.90 23.87
N ARG A 69 -18.04 7.07 23.69
CA ARG A 69 -17.91 5.61 23.70
C ARG A 69 -16.95 5.10 22.63
N ILE A 70 -16.80 5.83 21.52
CA ILE A 70 -15.84 5.45 20.48
C ILE A 70 -14.39 5.44 21.01
N ASN A 71 -14.04 6.39 21.87
CA ASN A 71 -12.73 6.46 22.50
C ASN A 71 -12.54 5.29 23.46
N GLN A 72 -13.58 4.89 24.20
CA GLN A 72 -13.54 3.71 25.07
C GLN A 72 -13.25 2.45 24.24
N VAL A 73 -14.03 2.22 23.18
CA VAL A 73 -13.88 1.04 22.30
C VAL A 73 -12.48 0.98 21.69
N VAL A 74 -11.96 2.11 21.23
CA VAL A 74 -10.61 2.18 20.65
C VAL A 74 -9.54 1.93 21.71
N ASN A 75 -9.65 2.53 22.90
CA ASN A 75 -8.65 2.37 23.96
C ASN A 75 -8.62 0.94 24.51
N GLU A 76 -9.79 0.34 24.76
CA GLU A 76 -9.90 -1.06 25.21
C GLU A 76 -9.31 -2.01 24.17
N PHE A 77 -9.67 -1.84 22.89
CA PHE A 77 -9.09 -2.62 21.80
C PHE A 77 -7.57 -2.47 21.72
N LEU A 78 -7.05 -1.24 21.80
CA LEU A 78 -5.61 -0.98 21.71
C LEU A 78 -4.85 -1.60 22.87
N SER A 79 -5.38 -1.54 24.09
CA SER A 79 -4.76 -2.17 25.26
C SER A 79 -4.60 -3.68 25.02
N GLU A 80 -5.71 -4.36 24.70
CA GLU A 80 -5.72 -5.80 24.45
C GLU A 80 -4.85 -6.19 23.25
N PHE A 81 -4.88 -5.38 22.19
CA PHE A 81 -4.09 -5.65 20.98
C PHE A 81 -2.59 -5.42 21.22
N ASN A 82 -2.21 -4.38 21.96
CA ASN A 82 -0.80 -4.09 22.27
C ASN A 82 -0.20 -5.16 23.17
N GLU A 83 -0.92 -5.65 24.18
CA GLU A 83 -0.49 -6.77 25.02
C GLU A 83 -0.31 -8.06 24.20
N LEU A 84 -1.27 -8.38 23.33
CA LEU A 84 -1.15 -9.52 22.42
C LEU A 84 0.05 -9.34 21.46
N PHE A 85 0.24 -8.14 20.93
CA PHE A 85 1.34 -7.85 20.02
C PHE A 85 2.69 -8.02 20.74
N LYS A 86 2.84 -7.48 21.96
CA LYS A 86 4.06 -7.60 22.76
C LYS A 86 4.36 -9.06 23.11
N SER A 87 3.36 -9.84 23.52
CA SER A 87 3.56 -11.27 23.83
C SER A 87 3.97 -12.11 22.63
N LEU A 88 3.42 -11.84 21.44
CA LEU A 88 3.74 -12.59 20.23
C LEU A 88 5.05 -12.16 19.56
N VAL A 89 5.25 -10.83 19.46
CA VAL A 89 6.34 -10.22 18.67
C VAL A 89 7.56 -9.89 19.52
N GLY A 90 7.39 -9.66 20.83
CA GLY A 90 8.46 -9.29 21.76
C GLY A 90 8.68 -7.78 21.89
N SER A 91 7.91 -6.94 21.18
CA SER A 91 8.02 -5.48 21.23
C SER A 91 6.65 -4.81 21.16
N GLU A 92 6.56 -3.53 21.49
CA GLU A 92 5.35 -2.75 21.23
C GLU A 92 5.13 -2.52 19.72
N PRO A 93 3.86 -2.37 19.28
CA PRO A 93 3.56 -2.02 17.90
C PRO A 93 3.98 -0.57 17.60
N TRP A 94 4.46 -0.32 16.40
CA TRP A 94 4.89 1.02 15.99
C TRP A 94 3.71 1.98 15.79
N SER A 95 3.95 3.29 15.78
CA SER A 95 2.91 4.31 15.55
C SER A 95 2.01 4.01 14.34
N ILE A 96 2.59 3.56 13.21
CA ILE A 96 1.80 3.18 12.02
C ILE A 96 0.96 1.91 12.22
N GLN A 97 1.45 0.95 13.00
CA GLN A 97 0.70 -0.26 13.37
C GLN A 97 -0.40 0.08 14.39
N VAL A 98 -0.16 1.02 15.31
CA VAL A 98 -1.18 1.58 16.21
C VAL A 98 -2.28 2.27 15.40
N LEU A 99 -1.95 3.02 14.34
CA LEU A 99 -2.95 3.57 13.42
C LEU A 99 -3.79 2.45 12.78
N TRP A 100 -3.18 1.35 12.35
CA TRP A 100 -3.90 0.20 11.80
C TRP A 100 -4.77 -0.51 12.84
N ALA A 101 -4.31 -0.65 14.07
CA ALA A 101 -5.07 -1.20 15.18
C ALA A 101 -6.28 -0.32 15.52
N LYS A 102 -6.14 1.02 15.54
CA LYS A 102 -7.27 1.96 15.63
C LYS A 102 -8.28 1.74 14.51
N ARG A 103 -7.83 1.47 13.29
CA ARG A 103 -8.72 1.17 12.15
C ARG A 103 -9.44 -0.16 12.30
N LEU A 104 -8.79 -1.18 12.88
CA LEU A 104 -9.41 -2.47 13.23
C LEU A 104 -10.49 -2.29 14.30
N ALA A 105 -10.21 -1.53 15.36
CA ALA A 105 -11.17 -1.23 16.44
C ALA A 105 -12.46 -0.59 15.92
N LEU A 106 -12.37 0.17 14.83
CA LEU A 106 -13.48 0.86 14.18
C LEU A 106 -14.12 0.06 13.03
N ASP A 107 -13.76 -1.22 12.84
CA ASP A 107 -14.23 -2.06 11.73
C ASP A 107 -13.98 -1.45 10.33
N THR A 108 -12.96 -0.60 10.19
CA THR A 108 -12.71 0.08 8.92
C THR A 108 -11.73 -0.70 8.05
N SER A 109 -12.09 -0.88 6.78
CA SER A 109 -11.19 -1.44 5.76
C SER A 109 -10.18 -0.39 5.26
N PHE A 110 -8.96 -0.82 4.91
CA PHE A 110 -7.90 0.09 4.47
C PHE A 110 -6.77 -0.61 3.69
N ALA A 111 -5.99 0.21 2.97
CA ALA A 111 -4.71 -0.19 2.43
C ALA A 111 -3.57 0.19 3.40
N MET A 112 -2.61 -0.71 3.64
CA MET A 112 -1.42 -0.45 4.46
C MET A 112 -0.37 0.31 3.66
N ILE A 113 -0.51 1.64 3.63
CA ILE A 113 0.42 2.56 2.98
C ILE A 113 1.57 2.81 3.95
N ALA A 114 2.66 2.12 3.71
CA ALA A 114 3.88 2.24 4.49
C ALA A 114 5.04 1.60 3.72
N PRO A 115 6.29 1.93 4.02
CA PRO A 115 7.47 1.27 3.47
C PRO A 115 7.47 -0.24 3.68
N THR A 116 8.30 -0.98 2.93
CA THR A 116 8.54 -2.40 3.21
C THR A 116 9.31 -2.57 4.53
N GLY A 117 9.03 -3.65 5.27
CA GLY A 117 9.69 -3.95 6.54
C GLY A 117 8.98 -3.43 7.79
N VAL A 118 7.98 -2.55 7.69
CA VAL A 118 7.18 -2.07 8.84
C VAL A 118 6.34 -3.15 9.55
N GLY A 119 6.55 -4.43 9.24
CA GLY A 119 5.81 -5.55 9.81
C GLY A 119 4.35 -5.67 9.33
N LYS A 120 4.04 -5.38 8.05
CA LYS A 120 2.67 -5.53 7.51
C LYS A 120 2.13 -6.96 7.64
N SER A 121 2.94 -7.93 7.21
CA SER A 121 2.63 -9.35 7.30
C SER A 121 2.50 -9.79 8.76
N THR A 122 3.42 -9.35 9.63
CA THR A 122 3.36 -9.57 11.08
C THR A 122 2.07 -9.02 11.69
N PHE A 123 1.72 -7.76 11.41
CA PHE A 123 0.48 -7.15 11.87
C PHE A 123 -0.73 -7.93 11.36
N GLY A 124 -0.73 -8.35 10.09
CA GLY A 124 -1.80 -9.18 9.51
C GLY A 124 -1.98 -10.50 10.25
N MET A 125 -0.89 -11.19 10.61
CA MET A 125 -0.91 -12.43 11.40
C MET A 125 -1.39 -12.19 12.84
N VAL A 126 -0.88 -11.16 13.52
CA VAL A 126 -1.31 -10.81 14.88
C VAL A 126 -2.79 -10.42 14.90
N ALA A 127 -3.26 -9.65 13.92
CA ALA A 127 -4.68 -9.32 13.77
C ALA A 127 -5.54 -10.57 13.48
N ALA A 128 -5.04 -11.52 12.70
CA ALA A 128 -5.71 -12.78 12.45
C ALA A 128 -5.89 -13.59 13.75
N ILE A 129 -4.83 -13.70 14.54
CA ILE A 129 -4.86 -14.35 15.86
C ILE A 129 -5.79 -13.62 16.82
N TYR A 130 -5.69 -12.30 16.93
CA TYR A 130 -6.57 -11.48 17.79
C TYR A 130 -8.05 -11.81 17.58
N TYR A 131 -8.47 -11.93 16.32
CA TYR A 131 -9.85 -12.28 15.98
C TYR A 131 -10.15 -13.77 16.18
N ALA A 132 -9.21 -14.67 15.86
CA ALA A 132 -9.35 -16.11 16.10
C ALA A 132 -9.61 -16.41 17.59
N LEU A 133 -8.86 -15.77 18.50
CA LEU A 133 -9.05 -15.88 19.95
C LEU A 133 -10.44 -15.43 20.44
N ARG A 134 -11.18 -14.67 19.62
CA ARG A 134 -12.55 -14.22 19.90
C ARG A 134 -13.59 -15.00 19.09
N GLY A 135 -13.23 -16.20 18.62
CA GLY A 135 -14.09 -17.09 17.85
C GLY A 135 -14.49 -16.52 16.48
N LYS A 136 -13.66 -15.63 15.90
CA LYS A 136 -13.93 -15.02 14.59
C LYS A 136 -12.96 -15.57 13.55
N LYS A 137 -13.51 -16.08 12.45
CA LYS A 137 -12.72 -16.60 11.34
C LYS A 137 -12.02 -15.50 10.57
N THR A 138 -10.79 -15.76 10.15
CA THR A 138 -9.97 -14.85 9.37
C THR A 138 -9.43 -15.54 8.12
N TYR A 139 -9.13 -14.73 7.10
CA TYR A 139 -8.61 -15.22 5.83
C TYR A 139 -7.41 -14.41 5.38
N ILE A 140 -6.29 -15.08 5.18
CA ILE A 140 -5.04 -14.52 4.67
C ILE A 140 -4.80 -15.02 3.24
N ILE A 141 -4.52 -14.09 2.34
CA ILE A 141 -4.20 -14.35 0.93
C ILE A 141 -2.76 -13.92 0.65
N VAL A 142 -1.92 -14.88 0.26
CA VAL A 142 -0.49 -14.67 -0.03
C VAL A 142 -0.18 -14.91 -1.51
N PRO A 143 0.87 -14.28 -2.09
CA PRO A 143 1.13 -14.37 -3.53
C PRO A 143 1.77 -15.69 -3.95
N THR A 144 2.55 -16.34 -3.08
CA THR A 144 3.37 -17.51 -3.42
C THR A 144 3.18 -18.65 -2.42
N THR A 145 3.47 -19.87 -2.89
CA THR A 145 3.54 -21.06 -2.03
C THR A 145 4.62 -20.92 -0.95
N THR A 146 5.74 -20.23 -1.25
CA THR A 146 6.82 -19.99 -0.27
C THR A 146 6.32 -19.19 0.93
N LEU A 147 5.61 -18.09 0.68
CA LEU A 147 5.04 -17.26 1.73
C LEU A 147 3.93 -18.01 2.49
N ALA A 148 3.12 -18.82 1.81
CA ALA A 148 2.11 -19.64 2.51
C ALA A 148 2.74 -20.56 3.57
N MET A 149 3.84 -21.22 3.24
CA MET A 149 4.59 -22.08 4.17
C MET A 149 5.24 -21.27 5.31
N GLN A 150 5.75 -20.06 5.02
CA GLN A 150 6.29 -19.18 6.06
C GLN A 150 5.21 -18.69 7.03
N TYR A 151 4.01 -18.39 6.53
CA TYR A 151 2.85 -18.03 7.35
C TYR A 151 2.40 -19.20 8.22
N GLU A 152 2.37 -20.42 7.68
CA GLU A 152 2.04 -21.63 8.44
C GLU A 152 2.94 -21.76 9.66
N LYS A 153 4.25 -21.83 9.44
CA LYS A 153 5.24 -21.95 10.52
C LYS A 153 5.11 -20.83 11.55
N ARG A 154 4.94 -19.58 11.10
CA ARG A 154 4.89 -18.42 12.00
C ARG A 154 3.58 -18.32 12.79
N LEU A 155 2.46 -18.74 12.22
CA LEU A 155 1.19 -18.80 12.93
C LEU A 155 1.20 -19.93 13.96
N GLU A 156 1.83 -21.07 13.65
CA GLU A 156 2.06 -22.17 14.61
C GLU A 156 2.95 -21.69 15.77
N GLU A 157 4.09 -21.05 15.49
CA GLU A 157 4.97 -20.45 16.51
C GLU A 157 4.22 -19.47 17.43
N PHE A 158 3.32 -18.65 16.87
CA PHE A 158 2.51 -17.72 17.65
C PHE A 158 1.43 -18.44 18.50
N ALA A 159 0.81 -19.49 17.98
CA ALA A 159 -0.13 -20.30 18.75
C ALA A 159 0.56 -20.99 19.93
N ASP A 160 1.76 -21.54 19.70
CA ASP A 160 2.59 -22.19 20.72
C ASP A 160 3.01 -21.20 21.81
N LYS A 161 3.45 -19.98 21.46
CA LYS A 161 3.79 -18.93 22.43
C LYS A 161 2.63 -18.57 23.36
N LEU A 162 1.40 -18.65 22.88
CA LEU A 162 0.19 -18.39 23.69
C LEU A 162 -0.26 -19.60 24.50
N GLY A 163 0.30 -20.79 24.25
CA GLY A 163 -0.18 -22.05 24.82
C GLY A 163 -1.62 -22.37 24.41
N MET A 164 -2.07 -21.91 23.23
CA MET A 164 -3.46 -22.05 22.78
C MET A 164 -3.56 -22.81 21.48
N ILE A 165 -4.57 -23.67 21.37
CA ILE A 165 -4.89 -24.40 20.14
C ILE A 165 -5.71 -23.48 19.24
N ILE A 166 -5.08 -22.98 18.17
CA ILE A 166 -5.75 -22.21 17.13
C ILE A 166 -5.81 -23.07 15.86
N PRO A 167 -7.00 -23.53 15.42
CA PRO A 167 -7.20 -24.21 14.15
C PRO A 167 -6.74 -23.39 12.94
N ILE A 168 -5.51 -23.63 12.48
CA ILE A 168 -4.89 -23.00 11.31
C ILE A 168 -5.00 -23.96 10.12
N CYS A 169 -5.52 -23.48 9.00
CA CYS A 169 -5.59 -24.23 7.75
C CYS A 169 -4.86 -23.47 6.64
N VAL A 170 -3.69 -23.97 6.23
CA VAL A 170 -2.92 -23.39 5.12
C VAL A 170 -3.05 -24.26 3.87
N ILE A 171 -3.35 -23.72 2.69
CA ILE A 171 -3.42 -24.53 1.46
C ILE A 171 -2.56 -23.94 0.35
N HIS A 172 -1.66 -24.79 -0.17
CA HIS A 172 -0.73 -24.43 -1.23
C HIS A 172 -0.42 -25.62 -2.16
N SER A 173 0.24 -25.33 -3.28
CA SER A 173 0.45 -26.32 -4.36
C SER A 173 1.41 -27.46 -4.03
N LYS A 174 2.20 -27.36 -2.96
CA LYS A 174 3.26 -28.30 -2.58
C LYS A 174 2.85 -29.33 -1.52
N LEU A 175 1.60 -29.27 -1.04
CA LEU A 175 1.06 -30.26 -0.11
C LEU A 175 0.99 -31.65 -0.72
N ARG A 176 1.23 -32.68 0.10
CA ARG A 176 1.00 -34.07 -0.28
C ARG A 176 -0.49 -34.31 -0.52
N VAL A 177 -0.84 -35.32 -1.32
CA VAL A 177 -2.24 -35.59 -1.70
C VAL A 177 -3.12 -35.78 -0.46
N LYS A 178 -2.68 -36.60 0.50
CA LYS A 178 -3.41 -36.86 1.75
C LYS A 178 -3.66 -35.58 2.57
N GLU A 179 -2.62 -34.78 2.78
CA GLU A 179 -2.71 -33.49 3.50
C GLU A 179 -3.63 -32.52 2.77
N ARG A 180 -3.52 -32.43 1.44
CA ARG A 180 -4.41 -31.58 0.64
C ARG A 180 -5.87 -31.96 0.85
N THR A 181 -6.20 -33.25 0.75
CA THR A 181 -7.57 -33.72 0.96
C THR A 181 -8.08 -33.36 2.34
N GLN A 182 -7.28 -33.59 3.39
CA GLN A 182 -7.63 -33.23 4.77
C GLN A 182 -7.89 -31.72 4.92
N ARG A 183 -7.00 -30.87 4.40
CA ARG A 183 -7.16 -29.42 4.47
C ARG A 183 -8.35 -28.92 3.64
N GLU A 184 -8.63 -29.55 2.50
CA GLU A 184 -9.84 -29.24 1.71
C GLU A 184 -11.13 -29.64 2.44
N GLU A 185 -11.13 -30.76 3.18
CA GLU A 185 -12.25 -31.13 4.04
C GLU A 185 -12.43 -30.16 5.21
N MET A 186 -11.34 -29.72 5.84
CA MET A 186 -11.39 -28.68 6.89
C MET A 186 -12.01 -27.39 6.33
N ILE A 187 -11.63 -27.02 5.10
CA ILE A 187 -12.22 -25.86 4.42
C ILE A 187 -13.71 -26.10 4.19
N ALA A 188 -14.12 -27.23 3.61
CA ALA A 188 -15.53 -27.52 3.32
C ALA A 188 -16.42 -27.54 4.58
N LYS A 189 -15.92 -28.09 5.69
CA LYS A 189 -16.60 -28.12 7.00
C LYS A 189 -16.53 -26.77 7.72
N GLY A 190 -15.63 -25.89 7.28
CA GLY A 190 -15.31 -24.64 7.98
C GLY A 190 -14.68 -24.86 9.35
N SER A 191 -14.00 -25.98 9.58
CA SER A 191 -13.38 -26.33 10.87
C SER A 191 -11.99 -25.68 11.02
N TYR A 192 -11.93 -24.36 10.89
CA TYR A 192 -10.72 -23.56 11.03
C TYR A 192 -11.08 -22.15 11.54
N ASP A 193 -10.12 -21.51 12.22
CA ASP A 193 -10.21 -20.10 12.65
C ASP A 193 -9.37 -19.18 11.76
N ILE A 194 -8.24 -19.69 11.25
CA ILE A 194 -7.37 -18.96 10.32
C ILE A 194 -7.22 -19.79 9.04
N LEU A 195 -7.66 -19.24 7.91
CA LEU A 195 -7.41 -19.80 6.58
C LEU A 195 -6.27 -19.03 5.92
N VAL A 196 -5.27 -19.72 5.36
CA VAL A 196 -4.22 -19.12 4.54
C VAL A 196 -4.22 -19.79 3.18
N THR A 197 -4.40 -19.03 2.09
CA THR A 197 -4.30 -19.60 0.73
C THR A 197 -3.44 -18.74 -0.18
N THR A 198 -2.94 -19.33 -1.27
CA THR A 198 -2.33 -18.56 -2.35
C THR A 198 -3.38 -17.84 -3.19
N SER A 199 -3.06 -16.67 -3.76
CA SER A 199 -3.95 -15.95 -4.69
C SER A 199 -4.43 -16.84 -5.86
N LYS A 200 -3.58 -17.77 -6.33
CA LYS A 200 -3.94 -18.74 -7.37
C LYS A 200 -4.98 -19.74 -6.89
N TRP A 201 -4.89 -20.20 -5.65
CA TRP A 201 -5.86 -21.14 -5.08
C TRP A 201 -7.24 -20.49 -4.97
N LEU A 202 -7.32 -19.25 -4.46
CA LEU A 202 -8.57 -18.48 -4.39
C LEU A 202 -9.23 -18.36 -5.77
N MET A 203 -8.45 -18.04 -6.79
CA MET A 203 -8.96 -17.87 -8.16
C MET A 203 -9.59 -19.15 -8.72
N ASN A 204 -9.05 -20.30 -8.38
CA ASN A 204 -9.52 -21.59 -8.90
C ASN A 204 -10.62 -22.22 -8.03
N ASN A 205 -10.68 -21.88 -6.73
CA ASN A 205 -11.52 -22.58 -5.76
C ASN A 205 -12.49 -21.66 -5.01
N PHE A 206 -12.74 -20.45 -5.50
CA PHE A 206 -13.65 -19.49 -4.85
C PHE A 206 -15.01 -20.09 -4.45
N ASN A 207 -15.58 -20.98 -5.28
CA ASN A 207 -16.85 -21.62 -4.99
C ASN A 207 -16.84 -22.42 -3.68
N LYS A 208 -15.69 -23.00 -3.28
CA LYS A 208 -15.53 -23.71 -2.00
C LYS A 208 -15.60 -22.78 -0.78
N LEU A 209 -15.45 -21.46 -0.97
CA LEU A 209 -15.55 -20.46 0.09
C LEU A 209 -16.92 -19.75 0.11
N ARG A 210 -17.86 -20.11 -0.78
CA ARG A 210 -19.21 -19.53 -0.73
C ARG A 210 -19.89 -19.91 0.57
N GLY A 211 -20.49 -18.93 1.24
CA GLY A 211 -21.15 -19.12 2.54
C GLY A 211 -20.20 -18.97 3.74
N HIS A 212 -18.89 -18.97 3.53
CA HIS A 212 -17.93 -18.66 4.59
C HIS A 212 -17.99 -17.17 4.94
N ARG A 213 -18.00 -16.88 6.24
CA ARG A 213 -17.99 -15.50 6.75
C ARG A 213 -16.69 -15.26 7.50
N PHE A 214 -15.99 -14.21 7.09
CA PHE A 214 -14.72 -13.80 7.69
C PHE A 214 -14.91 -12.47 8.41
N LYS A 215 -14.30 -12.31 9.58
CA LYS A 215 -14.21 -11.01 10.25
C LYS A 215 -13.08 -10.15 9.68
N LEU A 216 -11.99 -10.80 9.26
CA LEU A 216 -10.82 -10.17 8.68
C LEU A 216 -10.43 -10.90 7.39
N ILE A 217 -10.20 -10.15 6.31
CA ILE A 217 -9.54 -10.63 5.10
C ILE A 217 -8.26 -9.81 4.92
N PHE A 218 -7.11 -10.45 5.03
CA PHE A 218 -5.79 -9.83 4.87
C PHE A 218 -5.17 -10.28 3.55
N VAL A 219 -4.83 -9.33 2.68
CA VAL A 219 -4.18 -9.56 1.39
C VAL A 219 -2.75 -9.04 1.46
N ASP A 220 -1.78 -9.95 1.55
CA ASP A 220 -0.38 -9.60 1.78
C ASP A 220 0.30 -8.98 0.54
N ASP A 221 -0.16 -9.35 -0.66
CA ASP A 221 0.35 -8.82 -1.92
C ASP A 221 -0.77 -8.52 -2.92
N VAL A 222 -0.97 -7.23 -3.17
CA VAL A 222 -1.96 -6.70 -4.10
C VAL A 222 -1.68 -7.10 -5.52
N ASP A 223 -0.43 -7.08 -5.96
CA ASP A 223 -0.10 -7.20 -7.37
C ASP A 223 -0.44 -8.60 -7.88
N ALA A 224 -0.34 -9.62 -7.02
CA ALA A 224 -0.76 -10.98 -7.33
C ALA A 224 -2.29 -11.09 -7.52
N VAL A 225 -3.07 -10.35 -6.72
CA VAL A 225 -4.54 -10.34 -6.79
C VAL A 225 -5.03 -9.47 -7.97
N MET A 226 -4.40 -8.32 -8.22
CA MET A 226 -4.85 -7.36 -9.25
C MET A 226 -4.57 -7.79 -10.69
N ARG A 227 -3.80 -8.86 -10.92
CA ARG A 227 -3.63 -9.46 -12.26
C ARG A 227 -4.95 -10.02 -12.81
N GLY A 228 -5.91 -10.38 -11.94
CA GLY A 228 -7.21 -10.94 -12.31
C GLY A 228 -8.39 -10.08 -11.84
N SER A 229 -9.26 -9.68 -12.77
CA SER A 229 -10.49 -8.93 -12.48
C SER A 229 -11.48 -9.69 -11.58
N LYS A 230 -11.43 -11.03 -11.59
CA LYS A 230 -12.28 -11.91 -10.77
C LYS A 230 -11.87 -11.93 -9.29
N ALA A 231 -10.57 -11.83 -8.98
CA ALA A 231 -10.08 -11.90 -7.61
C ALA A 231 -10.66 -10.77 -6.73
N ILE A 232 -10.76 -9.56 -7.31
CA ILE A 232 -11.38 -8.39 -6.65
C ILE A 232 -12.84 -8.70 -6.29
N ASN A 233 -13.61 -9.25 -7.23
CA ASN A 233 -15.01 -9.61 -6.98
C ASN A 233 -15.12 -10.69 -5.91
N TYR A 234 -14.22 -11.67 -5.90
CA TYR A 234 -14.19 -12.72 -4.88
C TYR A 234 -13.93 -12.15 -3.48
N ILE A 235 -12.96 -11.26 -3.34
CA ILE A 235 -12.68 -10.59 -2.06
C ILE A 235 -13.87 -9.75 -1.60
N LEU A 236 -14.50 -8.98 -2.50
CA LEU A 236 -15.68 -8.18 -2.17
C LEU A 236 -16.88 -9.05 -1.78
N ASN A 237 -17.09 -10.17 -2.47
CA ASN A 237 -18.13 -11.14 -2.12
C ASN A 237 -17.89 -11.75 -0.73
N LEU A 238 -16.66 -12.19 -0.44
CA LEU A 238 -16.29 -12.70 0.89
C LEU A 238 -16.39 -11.62 1.98
N ALA A 239 -16.19 -10.35 1.63
CA ALA A 239 -16.38 -9.24 2.55
C ALA A 239 -17.87 -8.98 2.87
N GLY A 240 -18.80 -9.42 2.00
CA GLY A 240 -20.25 -9.28 2.21
C GLY A 240 -20.99 -8.44 1.17
N PHE A 241 -20.35 -8.11 0.04
CA PHE A 241 -20.96 -7.41 -1.08
C PHE A 241 -21.43 -8.41 -2.14
N ALA A 242 -22.74 -8.46 -2.38
CA ALA A 242 -23.29 -9.32 -3.42
C ALA A 242 -22.97 -8.76 -4.82
N ASP A 243 -23.15 -9.57 -5.85
CA ASP A 243 -22.89 -9.14 -7.23
C ASP A 243 -23.71 -7.89 -7.62
N TYR A 244 -24.95 -7.75 -7.12
CA TYR A 244 -25.76 -6.54 -7.34
C TYR A 244 -25.14 -5.29 -6.69
N ASP A 245 -24.49 -5.41 -5.53
CA ASP A 245 -23.81 -4.28 -4.86
C ASP A 245 -22.60 -3.83 -5.71
N ILE A 246 -21.87 -4.81 -6.27
CA ILE A 246 -20.72 -4.59 -7.14
C ILE A 246 -21.16 -3.90 -8.45
N GLU A 247 -22.27 -4.32 -9.05
CA GLU A 247 -22.85 -3.69 -10.24
C GLU A 247 -23.30 -2.25 -9.98
N LYS A 248 -23.96 -1.99 -8.84
CA LYS A 248 -24.30 -0.62 -8.41
C LYS A 248 -23.05 0.24 -8.29
N ALA A 249 -21.97 -0.26 -7.70
CA ALA A 249 -20.71 0.47 -7.62
C ALA A 249 -20.12 0.79 -9.00
N PHE A 250 -20.19 -0.14 -9.96
CA PHE A 250 -19.81 0.16 -11.35
C PHE A 250 -20.67 1.26 -11.98
N LYS A 251 -21.98 1.23 -11.73
CA LYS A 251 -22.90 2.27 -12.20
C LYS A 251 -22.56 3.63 -11.61
N VAL A 252 -22.31 3.71 -10.30
CA VAL A 252 -21.82 4.92 -9.62
C VAL A 252 -20.53 5.46 -10.25
N MET A 253 -19.56 4.58 -10.56
CA MET A 253 -18.33 4.97 -11.23
C MET A 253 -18.56 5.52 -12.65
N LYS A 254 -19.54 4.97 -13.39
CA LYS A 254 -19.93 5.44 -14.73
C LYS A 254 -20.59 6.82 -14.63
N LEU A 255 -21.55 6.98 -13.71
CA LEU A 255 -22.24 8.25 -13.43
C LEU A 255 -21.25 9.35 -13.03
N LYS A 256 -20.30 9.08 -12.12
CA LYS A 256 -19.23 10.04 -11.75
C LYS A 256 -18.47 10.55 -12.99
N LYS A 257 -18.18 9.66 -13.93
CA LYS A 257 -17.44 10.00 -15.15
C LYS A 257 -18.29 10.82 -16.13
N GLU A 258 -19.57 10.45 -16.28
CA GLU A 258 -20.52 11.18 -17.13
C GLU A 258 -20.76 12.60 -16.58
N LEU A 259 -21.04 12.72 -15.28
CA LEU A 259 -21.17 14.01 -14.59
C LEU A 259 -19.95 14.91 -14.81
N ALA A 260 -18.74 14.38 -14.64
CA ALA A 260 -17.50 15.14 -14.83
C ALA A 260 -17.28 15.59 -16.29
N SER A 261 -17.80 14.84 -17.27
CA SER A 261 -17.68 15.20 -18.69
C SER A 261 -18.71 16.22 -19.16
N LEU A 262 -19.87 16.25 -18.53
CA LEU A 262 -20.97 17.17 -18.84
C LEU A 262 -20.84 18.48 -18.07
N SER A 263 -20.23 18.46 -16.87
CA SER A 263 -20.02 19.67 -16.06
C SER A 263 -19.11 20.71 -16.70
N SER A 264 -18.33 20.36 -17.73
CA SER A 264 -17.51 21.31 -18.50
C SER A 264 -18.25 21.93 -19.70
N ARG A 265 -19.47 21.47 -20.01
CA ARG A 265 -20.27 21.89 -21.17
C ARG A 265 -21.54 22.66 -20.75
N ILE A 266 -21.54 23.22 -19.54
CA ILE A 266 -22.70 23.80 -18.84
C ILE A 266 -23.34 25.01 -19.55
N LYS A 267 -22.72 25.55 -20.60
CA LYS A 267 -23.25 26.74 -21.26
C LYS A 267 -24.15 26.34 -22.43
N GLU A 268 -25.47 26.50 -22.24
CA GLU A 268 -26.51 26.84 -23.26
C GLU A 268 -27.58 25.80 -23.68
N GLU A 269 -27.73 24.63 -23.04
CA GLU A 269 -28.85 23.72 -23.35
C GLU A 269 -29.67 23.27 -22.12
N GLU A 270 -30.99 23.52 -22.15
CA GLU A 270 -31.95 23.11 -21.11
C GLU A 270 -32.00 21.57 -20.95
N GLU A 271 -31.79 20.84 -22.04
CA GLU A 271 -31.76 19.38 -22.07
C GLU A 271 -30.54 18.80 -21.33
N ILE A 272 -29.36 19.45 -21.46
CA ILE A 272 -28.16 19.10 -20.69
C ILE A 272 -28.40 19.33 -19.20
N THR A 273 -29.10 20.39 -18.84
CA THR A 273 -29.41 20.73 -17.44
C THR A 273 -30.34 19.70 -16.80
N LYS A 274 -31.44 19.33 -17.46
CA LYS A 274 -32.36 18.27 -17.00
C LYS A 274 -31.64 16.92 -16.87
N LYS A 275 -30.79 16.58 -17.83
CA LYS A 275 -29.97 15.36 -17.79
C LYS A 275 -28.97 15.37 -16.63
N LEU A 276 -28.31 16.49 -16.36
CA LEU A 276 -27.40 16.66 -15.22
C LEU A 276 -28.12 16.47 -13.89
N GLU A 277 -29.32 17.04 -13.75
CA GLU A 277 -30.13 16.92 -12.53
C GLU A 277 -30.55 15.46 -12.28
N TYR A 278 -31.04 14.78 -13.33
CA TYR A 278 -31.35 13.35 -13.27
C TYR A 278 -30.13 12.52 -12.85
N LEU A 279 -28.98 12.74 -13.49
CA LEU A 279 -27.74 12.02 -13.18
C LEU A 279 -27.25 12.30 -11.75
N LYS A 280 -27.37 13.53 -11.25
CA LYS A 280 -27.03 13.90 -9.86
C LYS A 280 -27.93 13.18 -8.86
N LYS A 281 -29.24 13.15 -9.12
CA LYS A 281 -30.22 12.47 -8.26
C LYS A 281 -29.98 10.96 -8.22
N GLU A 282 -29.76 10.34 -9.38
CA GLU A 282 -29.45 8.91 -9.48
C GLU A 282 -28.13 8.57 -8.79
N TYR A 283 -27.09 9.40 -9.00
CA TYR A 283 -25.80 9.26 -8.33
C TYR A 283 -25.92 9.35 -6.81
N SER A 284 -26.65 10.34 -6.29
CA SER A 284 -26.85 10.54 -4.86
C SER A 284 -27.55 9.33 -4.23
N LYS A 285 -28.66 8.89 -4.82
CA LYS A 285 -29.42 7.71 -4.38
C LYS A 285 -28.55 6.45 -4.29
N LEU A 286 -27.83 6.12 -5.38
CA LEU A 286 -26.99 4.93 -5.41
C LEU A 286 -25.81 5.03 -4.43
N SER A 287 -25.22 6.21 -4.27
CA SER A 287 -24.12 6.42 -3.33
C SER A 287 -24.57 6.23 -1.88
N GLU A 288 -25.76 6.71 -1.52
CA GLU A 288 -26.35 6.53 -0.19
C GLU A 288 -26.66 5.05 0.10
N GLU A 289 -27.22 4.32 -0.88
CA GLU A 289 -27.46 2.87 -0.75
C GLU A 289 -26.14 2.10 -0.50
N LEU A 290 -25.07 2.43 -1.22
CA LEU A 290 -23.76 1.80 -1.04
C LEU A 290 -23.14 2.18 0.32
N LEU A 291 -23.34 3.42 0.79
CA LEU A 291 -22.85 3.86 2.10
C LEU A 291 -23.55 3.07 3.22
N LYS A 292 -24.89 2.98 3.20
CA LYS A 292 -25.66 2.17 4.16
C LYS A 292 -25.25 0.69 4.12
N LYS A 293 -24.97 0.15 2.93
CA LYS A 293 -24.46 -1.22 2.79
C LYS A 293 -23.09 -1.36 3.45
N ARG A 294 -22.16 -0.42 3.20
CA ARG A 294 -20.82 -0.41 3.80
C ARG A 294 -20.87 -0.40 5.33
N GLU A 295 -21.73 0.41 5.93
CA GLU A 295 -21.88 0.49 7.40
C GLU A 295 -22.38 -0.83 8.03
N ARG A 296 -23.14 -1.63 7.27
CA ARG A 296 -23.60 -2.96 7.72
C ARG A 296 -22.53 -4.04 7.57
N VAL A 297 -21.55 -3.84 6.70
CA VAL A 297 -20.46 -4.80 6.49
C VAL A 297 -19.46 -4.67 7.65
N ARG A 298 -19.40 -5.71 8.48
CA ARG A 298 -18.49 -5.81 9.62
C ARG A 298 -17.14 -6.47 9.30
N THR A 299 -17.01 -7.00 8.09
CA THR A 299 -15.77 -7.61 7.61
C THR A 299 -14.75 -6.54 7.29
N VAL A 300 -13.57 -6.65 7.89
CA VAL A 300 -12.46 -5.75 7.60
C VAL A 300 -11.61 -6.37 6.50
N VAL A 301 -11.39 -5.62 5.42
CA VAL A 301 -10.44 -5.99 4.37
C VAL A 301 -9.22 -5.11 4.51
N ILE A 302 -8.07 -5.75 4.73
CA ILE A 302 -6.76 -5.12 4.75
C ILE A 302 -6.00 -5.56 3.52
N ILE A 303 -5.42 -4.60 2.83
CA ILE A 303 -4.61 -4.85 1.64
C ILE A 303 -3.24 -4.20 1.89
N SER A 304 -2.16 -4.99 1.92
CA SER A 304 -0.79 -4.45 1.90
C SER A 304 -0.64 -3.47 0.74
N SER A 305 0.10 -2.35 0.83
CA SER A 305 0.23 -1.46 -0.34
C SER A 305 0.80 -2.17 -1.57
N ALA A 306 0.39 -1.73 -2.77
CA ALA A 306 0.93 -2.27 -4.02
C ALA A 306 2.38 -1.82 -4.24
N THR A 307 3.30 -2.76 -4.49
CA THR A 307 4.65 -2.43 -4.98
C THR A 307 4.62 -1.93 -6.43
N GLY A 308 3.66 -2.41 -7.21
CA GLY A 308 3.36 -1.93 -8.56
C GLY A 308 2.27 -0.84 -8.59
N ARG A 309 2.03 -0.28 -9.77
CA ARG A 309 0.88 0.60 -10.00
C ARG A 309 -0.35 -0.28 -10.27
N PRO A 310 -1.33 -0.40 -9.36
CA PRO A 310 -2.50 -1.23 -9.61
C PRO A 310 -3.27 -0.69 -10.82
N ARG A 311 -3.53 -1.56 -11.80
CA ARG A 311 -4.15 -1.23 -13.09
C ARG A 311 -5.59 -1.73 -13.13
N GLY A 312 -6.44 -1.07 -13.90
CA GLY A 312 -7.83 -1.49 -14.13
C GLY A 312 -8.89 -0.65 -13.41
N SER A 313 -10.07 -0.54 -14.02
CA SER A 313 -11.22 0.13 -13.41
C SER A 313 -11.70 -0.57 -12.13
N ARG A 314 -11.60 -1.90 -12.07
CA ARG A 314 -12.09 -2.71 -10.95
C ARG A 314 -11.42 -2.42 -9.61
N VAL A 315 -10.16 -1.97 -9.60
CA VAL A 315 -9.46 -1.57 -8.37
C VAL A 315 -10.21 -0.44 -7.64
N LYS A 316 -10.94 0.40 -8.40
CA LYS A 316 -11.73 1.50 -7.83
C LYS A 316 -12.97 1.02 -7.08
N LEU A 317 -13.37 -0.25 -7.20
CA LEU A 317 -14.47 -0.81 -6.41
C LEU A 317 -14.17 -0.76 -4.91
N PHE A 318 -12.91 -0.93 -4.49
CA PHE A 318 -12.55 -0.78 -3.08
C PHE A 318 -12.86 0.63 -2.55
N ARG A 319 -12.74 1.67 -3.39
CA ARG A 319 -13.13 3.02 -2.98
C ARG A 319 -14.64 3.13 -2.81
N GLU A 320 -15.40 2.66 -3.79
CA GLU A 320 -16.86 2.81 -3.78
C GLU A 320 -17.56 1.89 -2.76
N LEU A 321 -16.98 0.72 -2.45
CA LEU A 321 -17.59 -0.25 -1.53
C LEU A 321 -16.97 -0.24 -0.14
N LEU A 322 -15.65 -0.05 -0.03
CA LEU A 322 -14.92 -0.13 1.24
C LEU A 322 -14.31 1.20 1.71
N GLY A 323 -14.39 2.27 0.91
CA GLY A 323 -13.95 3.61 1.31
C GLY A 323 -12.44 3.86 1.24
N PHE A 324 -11.67 3.04 0.52
CA PHE A 324 -10.23 3.28 0.33
C PHE A 324 -9.77 3.02 -1.11
N GLU A 325 -8.82 3.83 -1.58
CA GLU A 325 -8.08 3.59 -2.82
C GLU A 325 -6.80 2.79 -2.56
N ILE A 326 -6.36 2.06 -3.59
CA ILE A 326 -5.04 1.44 -3.65
C ILE A 326 -4.23 2.28 -4.64
N GLY A 327 -3.16 2.95 -4.23
CA GLY A 327 -2.46 3.82 -5.18
C GLY A 327 -1.25 4.62 -4.74
N ALA A 328 -0.86 4.61 -3.46
CA ALA A 328 0.39 5.25 -3.06
C ALA A 328 1.59 4.41 -3.54
N ARG A 329 2.51 5.04 -4.28
CA ARG A 329 3.87 4.52 -4.43
C ARG A 329 4.47 4.59 -3.03
N THR A 330 4.92 3.46 -2.50
CA THR A 330 5.69 3.48 -1.25
C THR A 330 7.11 3.86 -1.59
N ASP A 331 7.67 4.82 -0.86
CA ASP A 331 9.11 5.06 -0.90
C ASP A 331 9.83 3.78 -0.50
N VAL A 332 10.92 3.50 -1.20
CA VAL A 332 11.78 2.37 -0.89
C VAL A 332 12.77 2.85 0.17
N ILE A 333 12.42 2.68 1.44
CA ILE A 333 13.40 2.85 2.51
C ILE A 333 14.36 1.66 2.39
N ARG A 334 15.63 1.97 2.12
CA ARG A 334 16.73 1.01 2.06
C ARG A 334 17.97 1.64 2.70
N ASN A 335 18.66 0.87 3.52
CA ASN A 335 20.02 1.18 3.99
C ASN A 335 20.95 0.14 3.37
N VAL A 336 21.24 0.33 2.08
CA VAL A 336 22.06 -0.58 1.29
C VAL A 336 23.23 0.20 0.73
N ILE A 337 24.44 -0.30 0.96
CA ILE A 337 25.63 0.17 0.24
C ILE A 337 25.59 -0.48 -1.13
N ASP A 338 25.39 0.33 -2.16
CA ASP A 338 25.46 -0.11 -3.55
C ASP A 338 26.88 0.06 -4.05
N SER A 339 27.45 -1.04 -4.53
CA SER A 339 28.82 -1.08 -5.02
C SER A 339 28.94 -1.84 -6.34
N TYR A 340 30.08 -1.67 -7.00
CA TYR A 340 30.38 -2.38 -8.24
C TYR A 340 31.83 -2.84 -8.35
N ILE A 341 32.05 -3.89 -9.15
CA ILE A 341 33.35 -4.38 -9.56
C ILE A 341 33.34 -4.54 -11.09
N PRO A 342 34.19 -3.83 -11.84
CA PRO A 342 34.34 -4.05 -13.29
C PRO A 342 34.89 -5.44 -13.59
N ILE A 343 34.30 -6.13 -14.57
CA ILE A 343 34.72 -7.46 -15.03
C ILE A 343 35.02 -7.42 -16.53
N ARG A 344 36.09 -8.09 -16.95
CA ARG A 344 36.54 -8.14 -18.36
C ARG A 344 36.27 -9.48 -19.03
N SER A 345 36.19 -10.57 -18.27
CA SER A 345 35.93 -11.90 -18.81
C SER A 345 35.04 -12.75 -17.89
N GLU A 346 34.46 -13.81 -18.45
CA GLU A 346 33.67 -14.78 -17.69
C GLU A 346 34.53 -15.55 -16.66
N GLU A 347 35.80 -15.81 -16.97
CA GLU A 347 36.75 -16.42 -16.01
C GLU A 347 37.03 -15.49 -14.83
N GLU A 348 37.23 -14.20 -15.09
CA GLU A 348 37.40 -13.18 -14.05
C GLU A 348 36.13 -13.03 -13.21
N LEU A 349 34.94 -13.13 -13.82
CA LEU A 349 33.66 -13.14 -13.13
C LEU A 349 33.61 -14.28 -12.10
N LEU A 350 33.91 -15.50 -12.53
CA LEU A 350 33.84 -16.70 -11.66
C LEU A 350 34.84 -16.59 -10.51
N LYS A 351 36.09 -16.22 -10.81
CA LYS A 351 37.13 -16.04 -9.79
C LYS A 351 36.74 -14.96 -8.78
N THR A 352 36.32 -13.80 -9.27
CA THR A 352 35.90 -12.67 -8.42
C THR A 352 34.69 -13.04 -7.56
N LEU A 353 33.71 -13.75 -8.13
CA LEU A 353 32.53 -14.20 -7.39
C LEU A 353 32.91 -15.14 -6.24
N ILE A 354 33.81 -16.11 -6.48
CA ILE A 354 34.30 -17.05 -5.46
C ILE A 354 35.04 -16.29 -4.35
N ASP A 355 35.99 -15.43 -4.72
CA ASP A 355 36.79 -14.65 -3.76
C ASP A 355 35.91 -13.72 -2.93
N LEU A 356 34.94 -13.08 -3.56
CA LEU A 356 33.99 -12.19 -2.92
C LEU A 356 33.13 -12.94 -1.91
N ILE A 357 32.55 -14.09 -2.28
CA ILE A 357 31.72 -14.87 -1.35
C ILE A 357 32.56 -15.40 -0.18
N LYS A 358 33.80 -15.84 -0.42
CA LYS A 358 34.71 -16.28 0.65
C LYS A 358 35.01 -15.16 1.65
N LYS A 359 35.15 -13.91 1.19
CA LYS A 359 35.32 -12.72 2.05
C LYS A 359 34.04 -12.33 2.79
N LEU A 360 32.91 -12.31 2.09
CA LEU A 360 31.63 -11.86 2.65
C LEU A 360 31.02 -12.89 3.61
N GLY A 361 31.31 -14.19 3.44
CA GLY A 361 30.80 -15.27 4.29
C GLY A 361 29.39 -15.72 3.92
N LYS A 362 28.58 -16.13 4.92
CA LYS A 362 27.22 -16.67 4.69
C LYS A 362 26.18 -15.58 4.44
N GLY A 363 24.98 -15.97 4.00
CA GLY A 363 23.82 -15.09 3.89
C GLY A 363 23.74 -14.32 2.56
N GLY A 364 24.38 -14.85 1.51
CA GLY A 364 24.44 -14.21 0.20
C GLY A 364 23.32 -14.61 -0.75
N LEU A 365 22.81 -13.65 -1.51
CA LEU A 365 21.94 -13.89 -2.67
C LEU A 365 22.69 -13.56 -3.96
N VAL A 366 22.89 -14.53 -4.82
CA VAL A 366 23.55 -14.37 -6.13
C VAL A 366 22.49 -14.31 -7.23
N TYR A 367 22.50 -13.22 -7.98
CA TYR A 367 21.52 -12.91 -9.00
C TYR A 367 22.14 -12.99 -10.39
N VAL A 368 21.55 -13.85 -11.22
CA VAL A 368 21.91 -14.06 -12.62
C VAL A 368 21.03 -13.19 -13.53
N PRO A 369 21.58 -12.51 -14.54
CA PRO A 369 20.79 -11.78 -15.55
C PRO A 369 19.73 -12.67 -16.21
N LEU A 370 18.56 -12.09 -16.52
CA LEU A 370 17.42 -12.82 -17.08
C LEU A 370 17.77 -13.57 -18.37
N ASP A 371 18.63 -12.99 -19.20
CA ASP A 371 19.09 -13.53 -20.47
C ASP A 371 20.00 -14.76 -20.35
N LYS A 372 20.70 -14.94 -19.20
CA LYS A 372 21.53 -16.13 -18.93
C LYS A 372 20.70 -17.32 -18.39
N GLY A 373 19.51 -17.06 -17.85
CA GLY A 373 18.53 -18.10 -17.53
C GLY A 373 18.85 -18.97 -16.30
N ILE A 374 18.03 -20.01 -16.10
CA ILE A 374 18.11 -20.92 -14.94
C ILE A 374 19.30 -21.87 -15.05
N GLU A 375 19.62 -22.34 -16.26
CA GLU A 375 20.73 -23.27 -16.51
C GLU A 375 22.07 -22.68 -16.05
N TYR A 376 22.30 -21.40 -16.33
CA TYR A 376 23.50 -20.70 -15.86
C TYR A 376 23.50 -20.51 -14.33
N ALA A 377 22.34 -20.31 -13.70
CA ALA A 377 22.25 -20.27 -12.24
C ALA A 377 22.58 -21.62 -11.59
N GLU A 378 22.17 -22.73 -12.20
CA GLU A 378 22.53 -24.10 -11.78
C GLU A 378 24.03 -24.36 -11.97
N TYR A 379 24.59 -23.93 -13.12
CA TYR A 379 26.03 -23.98 -13.37
C TYR A 379 26.83 -23.22 -12.32
N LEU A 380 26.48 -21.95 -12.03
CA LEU A 380 27.17 -21.15 -11.02
C LEU A 380 27.09 -21.81 -9.62
N ALA A 381 25.93 -22.34 -9.24
CA ALA A 381 25.79 -23.04 -7.96
C ALA A 381 26.73 -24.26 -7.87
N LYS A 382 26.89 -25.00 -8.97
CA LYS A 382 27.82 -26.13 -9.05
C LYS A 382 29.28 -25.68 -8.90
N VAL A 383 29.68 -24.66 -9.67
CA VAL A 383 31.05 -24.09 -9.61
C VAL A 383 31.39 -23.60 -8.20
N LEU A 384 30.45 -22.93 -7.52
CA LEU A 384 30.63 -22.47 -6.15
C LEU A 384 30.80 -23.66 -5.18
N THR A 385 30.00 -24.71 -5.34
CA THR A 385 30.08 -25.94 -4.52
C THR A 385 31.41 -26.66 -4.70
N GLU A 386 31.89 -26.80 -5.94
CA GLU A 386 33.19 -27.39 -6.27
C GLU A 386 34.37 -26.59 -5.65
N ASN A 387 34.16 -25.30 -5.38
CA ASN A 387 35.16 -24.40 -4.78
C ASN A 387 34.98 -24.20 -3.26
N GLY A 388 34.22 -25.09 -2.60
CA GLY A 388 34.05 -25.13 -1.15
C GLY A 388 33.02 -24.17 -0.57
N ILE A 389 32.13 -23.60 -1.40
CA ILE A 389 31.04 -22.72 -0.97
C ILE A 389 29.73 -23.50 -1.06
N ASN A 390 28.98 -23.63 0.04
CA ASN A 390 27.70 -24.35 0.01
C ASN A 390 26.64 -23.53 -0.71
N ALA A 391 26.44 -23.80 -2.00
CA ALA A 391 25.55 -23.04 -2.87
C ALA A 391 24.52 -23.94 -3.55
N LYS A 392 23.28 -23.45 -3.69
CA LYS A 392 22.25 -24.11 -4.50
C LYS A 392 21.46 -23.10 -5.33
N ALA A 393 21.07 -23.52 -6.53
CA ALA A 393 20.18 -22.76 -7.37
C ALA A 393 18.73 -22.84 -6.86
N MET A 394 18.03 -21.72 -6.82
CA MET A 394 16.64 -21.62 -6.39
C MET A 394 15.76 -21.14 -7.53
N HIS A 395 14.73 -21.94 -7.82
CA HIS A 395 13.68 -21.62 -8.78
C HIS A 395 12.34 -22.15 -8.25
N SER A 396 11.24 -21.77 -8.91
CA SER A 396 9.87 -22.07 -8.46
C SER A 396 9.57 -23.56 -8.24
N LYS A 397 10.34 -24.47 -8.85
CA LYS A 397 10.19 -25.92 -8.68
C LYS A 397 10.86 -26.45 -7.41
N ASN A 398 11.98 -25.85 -6.97
CA ASN A 398 12.81 -26.33 -5.87
C ASN A 398 12.85 -25.35 -4.68
N ILE A 399 11.69 -25.12 -4.07
CA ILE A 399 11.51 -24.17 -2.96
C ILE A 399 12.11 -24.69 -1.64
N THR A 400 12.21 -26.01 -1.47
CA THR A 400 12.67 -26.65 -0.22
C THR A 400 14.09 -26.28 0.18
N VAL A 401 14.93 -25.90 -0.80
CA VAL A 401 16.29 -25.37 -0.62
C VAL A 401 16.31 -24.15 0.30
N LEU A 402 15.22 -23.38 0.37
CA LEU A 402 15.12 -22.22 1.25
C LEU A 402 15.32 -22.58 2.73
N ASN A 403 14.84 -23.75 3.16
CA ASN A 403 14.99 -24.18 4.56
C ASN A 403 16.46 -24.50 4.90
N GLU A 404 17.22 -25.05 3.95
CA GLU A 404 18.66 -25.30 4.12
C GLU A 404 19.43 -23.99 4.26
N PHE A 405 19.02 -22.94 3.53
CA PHE A 405 19.58 -21.59 3.67
C PHE A 405 19.20 -20.93 5.00
N ILE A 406 17.95 -21.06 5.44
CA ILE A 406 17.49 -20.52 6.74
C ILE A 406 18.26 -21.16 7.90
N ASN A 407 18.50 -22.48 7.84
CA ASN A 407 19.21 -23.21 8.89
C ASN A 407 20.74 -23.05 8.83
N GLY A 408 21.26 -22.27 7.88
CA GLY A 408 22.69 -21.99 7.73
C GLY A 408 23.52 -23.12 7.12
N SER A 409 22.87 -24.15 6.56
CA SER A 409 23.52 -25.25 5.82
C SER A 409 24.00 -24.81 4.44
N LEU A 410 23.38 -23.78 3.87
CA LEU A 410 23.84 -23.12 2.64
C LEU A 410 24.39 -21.74 2.97
N ASP A 411 25.51 -21.41 2.33
CA ASP A 411 26.16 -20.11 2.46
C ASP A 411 25.48 -19.09 1.54
N VAL A 412 25.10 -19.52 0.33
CA VAL A 412 24.49 -18.66 -0.70
C VAL A 412 23.38 -19.34 -1.50
N LEU A 413 22.40 -18.56 -1.95
CA LEU A 413 21.39 -18.97 -2.93
C LEU A 413 21.65 -18.30 -4.28
N VAL A 414 21.56 -19.06 -5.36
CA VAL A 414 21.74 -18.55 -6.73
C VAL A 414 20.41 -18.56 -7.48
N GLY A 415 20.07 -17.50 -8.21
CA GLY A 415 18.95 -17.59 -9.16
C GLY A 415 18.72 -16.34 -9.99
N VAL A 416 17.69 -16.40 -10.82
CA VAL A 416 17.50 -15.40 -11.89
C VAL A 416 16.89 -14.11 -11.36
N ALA A 417 17.50 -12.98 -11.73
CA ALA A 417 17.05 -11.62 -11.45
C ALA A 417 15.76 -11.29 -12.22
N THR A 418 14.63 -11.75 -11.70
CA THR A 418 13.30 -11.44 -12.23
C THR A 418 12.49 -10.71 -11.18
N TYR A 419 11.86 -9.58 -11.53
CA TYR A 419 11.01 -8.80 -10.61
C TYR A 419 9.97 -9.63 -9.82
N TYR A 420 9.40 -10.67 -10.47
CA TYR A 420 8.44 -11.59 -9.83
C TYR A 420 9.04 -12.95 -9.44
N GLY A 421 10.36 -13.08 -9.49
CA GLY A 421 11.10 -14.26 -9.10
C GLY A 421 11.01 -14.53 -7.60
N VAL A 422 11.20 -15.79 -7.24
CA VAL A 422 11.10 -16.23 -5.84
C VAL A 422 12.17 -15.59 -4.97
N LEU A 423 13.42 -15.50 -5.43
CA LEU A 423 14.50 -14.83 -4.69
C LEU A 423 14.29 -13.32 -4.56
N VAL A 424 13.84 -12.67 -5.64
CA VAL A 424 13.67 -11.20 -5.69
C VAL A 424 12.47 -10.72 -4.88
N ARG A 425 11.33 -11.45 -4.89
CA ARG A 425 10.08 -11.03 -4.21
C ARG A 425 9.61 -11.97 -3.12
N GLY A 426 9.82 -13.27 -3.30
CA GLY A 426 9.15 -14.34 -2.55
C GLY A 426 9.86 -14.82 -1.29
N ILE A 427 10.84 -14.06 -0.78
CA ILE A 427 11.58 -14.33 0.46
C ILE A 427 11.62 -13.06 1.33
N ASP A 428 11.46 -13.27 2.64
CA ASP A 428 11.56 -12.25 3.69
C ASP A 428 12.37 -12.81 4.87
N LEU A 429 13.71 -12.70 4.80
CA LEU A 429 14.65 -13.25 5.80
C LEU A 429 15.68 -12.19 6.24
N PRO A 430 15.25 -11.08 6.87
CA PRO A 430 16.13 -9.98 7.26
C PRO A 430 17.21 -10.37 8.27
N GLU A 431 17.06 -11.48 8.99
CA GLU A 431 18.00 -12.02 9.97
C GLU A 431 19.08 -12.93 9.36
N VAL A 432 18.90 -13.35 8.11
CA VAL A 432 19.81 -14.27 7.40
C VAL A 432 20.52 -13.57 6.24
N ILE A 433 19.78 -12.78 5.45
CA ILE A 433 20.31 -12.20 4.20
C ILE A 433 21.19 -10.99 4.53
N ARG A 434 22.47 -11.06 4.20
CA ARG A 434 23.48 -10.03 4.49
C ARG A 434 23.82 -9.19 3.26
N TYR A 435 23.96 -9.84 2.11
CA TYR A 435 24.41 -9.19 0.88
C TYR A 435 23.79 -9.80 -0.38
N ALA A 436 23.82 -9.04 -1.46
CA ALA A 436 23.38 -9.44 -2.80
C ALA A 436 24.52 -9.21 -3.80
N ILE A 437 24.78 -10.20 -4.66
CA ILE A 437 25.75 -10.10 -5.76
C ILE A 437 25.02 -10.28 -7.07
N PHE A 438 25.18 -9.35 -8.01
CA PHE A 438 24.66 -9.46 -9.36
C PHE A 438 25.79 -9.85 -10.30
N THR A 439 25.70 -11.01 -10.96
CA THR A 439 26.74 -11.55 -11.86
C THR A 439 26.63 -10.94 -13.27
N GLY A 440 26.41 -9.63 -13.33
CA GLY A 440 26.04 -8.87 -14.52
C GLY A 440 24.96 -7.85 -14.19
N VAL A 441 24.88 -6.78 -14.98
CA VAL A 441 23.88 -5.73 -14.76
C VAL A 441 22.47 -6.28 -15.04
N PRO A 442 21.49 -6.18 -14.10
CA PRO A 442 20.11 -6.60 -14.34
C PRO A 442 19.53 -5.91 -15.58
N ARG A 443 19.01 -6.71 -16.53
CA ARG A 443 18.61 -6.21 -17.85
C ARG A 443 17.46 -6.99 -18.47
N HIS A 444 16.75 -6.30 -19.36
CA HIS A 444 15.86 -6.91 -20.35
C HIS A 444 16.66 -7.18 -21.63
N LYS A 445 16.46 -8.35 -22.24
CA LYS A 445 16.92 -8.67 -23.60
C LYS A 445 15.73 -8.61 -24.54
N VAL A 446 15.70 -7.60 -25.40
CA VAL A 446 14.57 -7.35 -26.32
C VAL A 446 15.00 -7.63 -27.75
N SER A 447 14.28 -8.50 -28.45
CA SER A 447 14.50 -8.74 -29.89
C SER A 447 14.13 -7.50 -30.70
N LEU A 448 14.92 -7.14 -31.72
CA LEU A 448 14.54 -6.10 -32.68
C LEU A 448 13.69 -6.65 -33.84
N THR A 449 13.43 -7.96 -33.87
CA THR A 449 12.57 -8.60 -34.85
C THR A 449 11.10 -8.35 -34.54
N LEU A 450 10.40 -7.62 -35.41
CA LEU A 450 9.04 -7.14 -35.18
C LEU A 450 8.00 -8.24 -34.87
N SER A 451 8.18 -9.44 -35.41
CA SER A 451 7.26 -10.58 -35.19
C SER A 451 7.39 -11.21 -33.81
N GLU A 452 8.50 -10.97 -33.10
CA GLU A 452 8.79 -11.53 -31.78
C GLU A 452 8.49 -10.56 -30.63
N LEU A 453 8.16 -9.32 -30.95
CA LEU A 453 8.00 -8.24 -29.97
C LEU A 453 6.71 -8.36 -29.16
N LYS A 454 6.87 -8.30 -27.84
CA LYS A 454 5.72 -8.18 -26.93
C LYS A 454 5.30 -6.72 -26.77
N PRO A 455 4.05 -6.44 -26.36
CA PRO A 455 3.57 -5.07 -26.19
C PRO A 455 4.46 -4.20 -25.29
N MET A 456 4.99 -4.77 -24.20
CA MET A 456 5.84 -4.01 -23.28
C MET A 456 7.25 -3.77 -23.85
N ASP A 457 7.75 -4.67 -24.68
CA ASP A 457 9.03 -4.55 -25.37
C ASP A 457 9.01 -3.35 -26.32
N MET A 458 7.91 -3.19 -27.07
CA MET A 458 7.72 -2.03 -27.96
C MET A 458 7.75 -0.70 -27.21
N VAL A 459 7.08 -0.62 -26.05
CA VAL A 459 7.10 0.59 -25.21
C VAL A 459 8.51 0.88 -24.71
N LEU A 460 9.27 -0.16 -24.36
CA LEU A 460 10.63 -0.03 -23.87
C LEU A 460 11.58 0.44 -25.00
N LEU A 461 11.54 -0.20 -26.17
CA LEU A 461 12.32 0.18 -27.35
C LEU A 461 12.03 1.61 -27.80
N LEU A 462 10.75 1.98 -27.94
CA LEU A 462 10.37 3.33 -28.33
C LEU A 462 10.79 4.38 -27.29
N THR A 463 10.87 4.01 -26.01
CA THR A 463 11.40 4.93 -24.98
C THR A 463 12.89 5.17 -25.17
N VAL A 464 13.67 4.18 -25.63
CA VAL A 464 15.08 4.37 -25.97
C VAL A 464 15.23 5.17 -27.26
N ILE A 465 14.49 4.81 -28.32
CA ILE A 465 14.53 5.49 -29.63
C ILE A 465 14.13 6.97 -29.50
N ARG A 466 13.23 7.30 -28.57
CA ARG A 466 12.79 8.67 -28.30
C ARG A 466 13.95 9.63 -28.01
N ASP A 467 15.06 9.15 -27.45
CA ASP A 467 16.25 9.96 -27.17
C ASP A 467 17.24 10.03 -28.35
N LEU A 468 16.95 9.34 -29.47
CA LEU A 468 17.82 9.24 -30.67
C LEU A 468 17.28 10.00 -31.90
N ILE A 469 16.05 10.49 -31.81
CA ILE A 469 15.29 11.14 -32.89
C ILE A 469 15.21 12.67 -32.68
N SER A 470 14.69 13.41 -33.66
CA SER A 470 14.57 14.88 -33.53
C SER A 470 13.57 15.26 -32.43
N LYS A 471 13.61 16.51 -31.95
CA LYS A 471 12.70 17.00 -30.91
C LYS A 471 11.24 16.94 -31.35
N GLU A 472 10.96 17.21 -32.61
CA GLU A 472 9.62 17.19 -33.21
C GLU A 472 9.10 15.75 -33.28
N GLU A 473 9.91 14.81 -33.78
CA GLU A 473 9.57 13.38 -33.82
C GLU A 473 9.36 12.82 -32.40
N ALA A 474 10.21 13.22 -31.45
CA ALA A 474 10.09 12.84 -30.05
C ALA A 474 8.80 13.34 -29.41
N ALA A 475 8.36 14.57 -29.71
CA ALA A 475 7.10 15.12 -29.21
C ALA A 475 5.88 14.33 -29.72
N GLU A 476 5.86 13.95 -31.00
CA GLU A 476 4.79 13.10 -31.56
C GLU A 476 4.79 11.71 -30.90
N LEU A 477 5.97 11.11 -30.76
CA LEU A 477 6.13 9.81 -30.10
C LEU A 477 5.69 9.86 -28.64
N ASP A 478 6.01 10.93 -27.92
CA ASP A 478 5.62 11.14 -26.52
C ASP A 478 4.09 11.18 -26.36
N LEU A 479 3.36 11.80 -27.30
CA LEU A 479 1.89 11.80 -27.30
C LEU A 479 1.32 10.39 -27.47
N LYS A 480 1.87 9.60 -28.40
CA LYS A 480 1.45 8.22 -28.68
C LYS A 480 1.79 7.28 -27.52
N LEU A 481 3.01 7.36 -26.98
CA LEU A 481 3.42 6.64 -25.78
C LEU A 481 2.56 7.04 -24.57
N ALA A 482 2.23 8.32 -24.40
CA ALA A 482 1.33 8.77 -23.34
C ALA A 482 -0.09 8.23 -23.49
N ARG A 483 -0.60 8.12 -24.73
CA ARG A 483 -1.88 7.47 -25.04
C ARG A 483 -1.85 5.99 -24.67
N VAL A 484 -0.86 5.24 -25.14
CA VAL A 484 -0.72 3.80 -24.85
C VAL A 484 -0.51 3.56 -23.36
N ARG A 485 0.38 4.31 -22.69
CA ARG A 485 0.57 4.24 -21.22
C ARG A 485 -0.71 4.55 -20.45
N ARG A 486 -1.61 5.43 -20.95
CA ARG A 486 -2.93 5.69 -20.34
C ARG A 486 -3.89 4.53 -20.52
N LEU A 487 -3.89 3.86 -21.68
CA LEU A 487 -4.74 2.71 -21.97
C LEU A 487 -4.29 1.46 -21.21
N ILE A 488 -2.98 1.15 -21.20
CA ILE A 488 -2.39 0.04 -20.44
C ILE A 488 -2.78 0.12 -18.95
N ARG A 489 -2.78 1.32 -18.37
CA ARG A 489 -3.18 1.55 -16.96
C ARG A 489 -4.61 1.10 -16.63
N ARG A 490 -5.48 0.89 -17.62
CA ARG A 490 -6.89 0.55 -17.45
C ARG A 490 -7.20 -0.92 -17.72
N VAL A 491 -6.22 -1.72 -18.16
CA VAL A 491 -6.42 -3.11 -18.54
C VAL A 491 -5.60 -4.06 -17.68
N GLY A 492 -6.08 -5.29 -17.52
CA GLY A 492 -5.37 -6.37 -16.82
C GLY A 492 -4.42 -7.14 -17.74
N ALA A 493 -3.62 -8.04 -17.17
CA ALA A 493 -2.59 -8.79 -17.91
C ALA A 493 -3.14 -9.64 -19.07
N GLY A 494 -4.35 -10.20 -18.92
CA GLY A 494 -4.98 -11.02 -19.98
C GLY A 494 -5.31 -10.25 -21.27
N VAL A 495 -5.55 -8.94 -21.19
CA VAL A 495 -5.81 -8.11 -22.38
C VAL A 495 -4.52 -7.88 -23.17
N LEU A 496 -3.37 -7.81 -22.50
CA LEU A 496 -2.08 -7.66 -23.18
C LEU A 496 -1.72 -8.91 -24.00
N LYS A 497 -2.13 -10.10 -23.55
CA LYS A 497 -1.99 -11.34 -24.33
C LYS A 497 -2.83 -11.32 -25.61
N GLN A 498 -4.03 -10.73 -25.58
CA GLN A 498 -4.84 -10.54 -26.79
C GLN A 498 -4.20 -9.56 -27.77
N VAL A 499 -3.48 -8.55 -27.27
CA VAL A 499 -2.69 -7.66 -28.13
C VAL A 499 -1.55 -8.42 -28.81
N GLU A 500 -0.90 -9.36 -28.12
CA GLU A 500 0.15 -10.22 -28.73
C GLU A 500 -0.41 -11.01 -29.93
N GLU A 501 -1.60 -11.61 -29.81
CA GLU A 501 -2.27 -12.34 -30.91
C GLU A 501 -2.60 -11.44 -32.12
N VAL A 502 -2.90 -10.16 -31.88
CA VAL A 502 -3.15 -9.18 -32.95
C VAL A 502 -1.84 -8.76 -33.62
N LEU A 503 -0.80 -8.51 -32.84
CA LEU A 503 0.53 -8.12 -33.34
C LEU A 503 1.20 -9.22 -34.16
N SER A 504 0.93 -10.49 -33.85
CA SER A 504 1.40 -11.65 -34.61
C SER A 504 0.56 -11.95 -35.86
N GLY A 505 -0.47 -11.15 -36.16
CA GLY A 505 -1.36 -11.35 -37.31
C GLY A 505 -2.43 -12.44 -37.14
N GLY A 506 -2.52 -13.06 -35.95
CA GLY A 506 -3.50 -14.11 -35.67
C GLY A 506 -4.94 -13.59 -35.52
N LYS A 507 -5.13 -12.28 -35.35
CA LYS A 507 -6.44 -11.65 -35.16
C LYS A 507 -6.46 -10.20 -35.66
N LYS A 508 -7.59 -9.75 -36.22
CA LYS A 508 -7.80 -8.34 -36.58
C LYS A 508 -7.98 -7.45 -35.33
N PRO A 509 -7.50 -6.19 -35.35
CA PRO A 509 -7.65 -5.26 -34.23
C PRO A 509 -9.11 -4.81 -34.06
N THR A 510 -9.68 -5.12 -32.90
CA THR A 510 -11.04 -4.78 -32.51
C THR A 510 -11.10 -3.65 -31.49
N THR A 511 -10.06 -3.49 -30.66
CA THR A 511 -10.05 -2.51 -29.56
C THR A 511 -9.16 -1.30 -29.84
N ILE A 512 -9.40 -0.20 -29.13
CA ILE A 512 -8.57 1.01 -29.20
C ILE A 512 -7.12 0.71 -28.78
N LEU A 513 -6.93 -0.19 -27.81
CA LEU A 513 -5.60 -0.59 -27.35
C LEU A 513 -4.84 -1.37 -28.43
N GLU A 514 -5.49 -2.35 -29.05
CA GLU A 514 -4.93 -3.14 -30.16
C GLU A 514 -4.53 -2.22 -31.33
N LYS A 515 -5.42 -1.31 -31.75
CA LYS A 515 -5.13 -0.32 -32.80
C LYS A 515 -3.94 0.58 -32.44
N ALA A 516 -3.87 1.03 -31.18
CA ALA A 516 -2.76 1.87 -30.72
C ALA A 516 -1.42 1.10 -30.69
N PHE A 517 -1.43 -0.20 -30.41
CA PHE A 517 -0.21 -1.01 -30.47
C PHE A 517 0.23 -1.31 -31.91
N LEU A 518 -0.68 -1.52 -32.84
CA LEU A 518 -0.34 -1.60 -34.27
C LEU A 518 0.29 -0.29 -34.76
N GLU A 519 -0.25 0.86 -34.34
CA GLU A 519 0.36 2.17 -34.63
C GLU A 519 1.79 2.25 -34.08
N LEU A 520 2.05 1.76 -32.86
CA LEU A 520 3.41 1.67 -32.33
C LEU A 520 4.30 0.69 -33.12
N GLN A 521 3.75 -0.39 -33.68
CA GLN A 521 4.49 -1.37 -34.47
C GLN A 521 4.98 -0.75 -35.77
N GLU A 522 4.13 0.02 -36.45
CA GLU A 522 4.50 0.73 -37.68
C GLU A 522 5.54 1.83 -37.41
N ILE A 523 5.40 2.56 -36.29
CA ILE A 523 6.41 3.54 -35.89
C ILE A 523 7.75 2.86 -35.60
N LEU A 524 7.72 1.74 -34.89
CA LEU A 524 8.93 0.99 -34.58
C LEU A 524 9.57 0.44 -35.87
N LYS A 525 8.77 -0.07 -36.81
CA LYS A 525 9.23 -0.48 -38.15
C LYS A 525 9.90 0.67 -38.91
N LYS A 526 9.29 1.86 -38.89
CA LYS A 526 9.85 3.08 -39.49
C LYS A 526 11.23 3.40 -38.91
N TYR A 527 11.38 3.39 -37.58
CA TYR A 527 12.64 3.77 -36.95
C TYR A 527 13.71 2.68 -37.01
N LEU A 528 13.35 1.40 -36.83
CA LEU A 528 14.31 0.29 -36.93
C LEU A 528 14.77 0.05 -38.37
N GLY A 529 14.00 0.48 -39.38
CA GLY A 529 14.41 0.44 -40.79
C GLY A 529 15.39 1.55 -41.19
N ARG A 530 15.72 2.48 -40.29
CA ARG A 530 16.69 3.56 -40.55
C ARG A 530 18.08 3.15 -40.08
N GLU A 531 19.06 3.13 -40.99
CA GLU A 531 20.45 2.83 -40.65
C GLU A 531 21.04 3.79 -39.61
N ASP A 532 20.69 5.09 -39.69
CA ASP A 532 21.16 6.10 -38.72
C ASP A 532 20.71 5.79 -37.28
N ILE A 533 19.54 5.17 -37.11
CA ILE A 533 19.03 4.77 -35.78
C ILE A 533 19.77 3.54 -35.26
N ILE A 534 20.04 2.55 -36.12
CA ILE A 534 20.81 1.36 -35.72
C ILE A 534 22.23 1.75 -35.31
N GLU A 535 22.87 2.64 -36.05
CA GLU A 535 24.21 3.15 -35.71
C GLU A 535 24.19 3.93 -34.38
N LYS A 536 23.19 4.80 -34.16
CA LYS A 536 22.99 5.51 -32.89
C LYS A 536 22.74 4.55 -31.72
N LEU A 537 22.01 3.46 -31.93
CA LEU A 537 21.77 2.43 -30.90
C LEU A 537 23.06 1.68 -30.55
N ASP A 538 23.89 1.37 -31.54
CA ASP A 538 25.17 0.69 -31.34
C ASP A 538 26.16 1.56 -30.52
N LYS A 539 26.17 2.87 -30.79
CA LYS A 539 26.99 3.88 -30.09
C LYS A 539 26.37 4.39 -28.78
N HIS A 540 25.19 3.91 -28.39
CA HIS A 540 24.49 4.47 -27.24
C HIS A 540 25.22 4.18 -25.92
N SER A 541 25.33 5.17 -25.04
CA SER A 541 26.09 5.05 -23.79
C SER A 541 25.36 4.33 -22.64
N LYS A 542 24.08 3.98 -22.83
CA LYS A 542 23.20 3.46 -21.75
C LYS A 542 22.46 2.15 -22.07
N VAL A 543 22.63 1.63 -23.28
CA VAL A 543 22.06 0.34 -23.73
C VAL A 543 23.10 -0.38 -24.58
N VAL A 544 22.91 -1.67 -24.83
CA VAL A 544 23.84 -2.46 -25.64
C VAL A 544 23.08 -3.13 -26.77
N LEU A 545 23.53 -2.89 -28.01
CA LEU A 545 23.09 -3.65 -29.17
C LEU A 545 23.93 -4.93 -29.27
N LEU A 546 23.25 -6.08 -29.22
CA LEU A 546 23.86 -7.41 -29.30
C LEU A 546 23.49 -8.05 -30.64
N ARG A 547 24.49 -8.55 -31.37
CA ARG A 547 24.29 -9.34 -32.60
C ARG A 547 24.48 -10.81 -32.24
N ALA A 548 23.44 -11.62 -32.38
CA ALA A 548 23.48 -13.05 -32.08
C ALA A 548 22.52 -13.81 -33.02
N ASP A 549 23.00 -14.92 -33.60
CA ASP A 549 22.21 -15.82 -34.46
C ASP A 549 21.48 -15.09 -35.62
N ASP A 550 22.21 -14.24 -36.35
CA ASP A 550 21.68 -13.36 -37.41
C ASP A 550 20.54 -12.41 -36.98
N LYS A 551 20.36 -12.22 -35.67
CA LYS A 551 19.36 -11.33 -35.08
C LYS A 551 20.01 -10.24 -34.24
N LEU A 552 19.30 -9.12 -34.14
CA LEU A 552 19.67 -8.00 -33.30
C LEU A 552 18.82 -8.00 -32.03
N TYR A 553 19.48 -7.83 -30.89
CA TYR A 553 18.85 -7.66 -29.59
C TYR A 553 19.31 -6.37 -28.95
N LEU A 554 18.45 -5.72 -28.18
CA LEU A 554 18.80 -4.59 -27.35
C LEU A 554 18.74 -4.98 -25.88
N LEU A 555 19.87 -4.82 -25.17
CA LEU A 555 19.96 -5.01 -23.73
C LEU A 555 19.68 -3.68 -23.03
N ILE A 556 18.67 -3.68 -22.15
CA ILE A 556 18.17 -2.47 -21.51
C ILE A 556 18.16 -2.67 -19.99
N PRO A 557 18.82 -1.80 -19.19
CA PRO A 557 18.91 -1.98 -17.74
C PRO A 557 17.56 -2.00 -17.02
N ASP A 558 17.39 -2.91 -16.05
CA ASP A 558 16.19 -3.09 -15.23
C ASP A 558 16.41 -2.63 -13.78
N ALA A 559 16.19 -1.33 -13.57
CA ALA A 559 16.31 -0.70 -12.25
C ALA A 559 15.30 -1.24 -11.23
N MET A 560 14.10 -1.64 -11.64
CA MET A 560 13.07 -2.10 -10.70
C MET A 560 13.44 -3.45 -10.10
N THR A 561 13.98 -4.37 -10.93
CA THR A 561 14.51 -5.64 -10.44
C THR A 561 15.70 -5.43 -9.51
N TYR A 562 16.63 -4.54 -9.85
CA TYR A 562 17.77 -4.20 -8.99
C TYR A 562 17.32 -3.75 -7.59
N ILE A 563 16.47 -2.71 -7.52
CA ILE A 563 15.97 -2.15 -6.25
C ILE A 563 15.31 -3.23 -5.39
N GLN A 564 14.51 -4.09 -6.01
CA GLN A 564 13.75 -5.09 -5.26
C GLN A 564 14.64 -6.22 -4.75
N ALA A 565 15.64 -6.62 -5.54
CA ALA A 565 16.60 -7.66 -5.24
C ALA A 565 17.62 -7.21 -4.19
N SER A 566 18.21 -6.01 -4.35
CA SER A 566 19.10 -5.42 -3.35
C SER A 566 18.36 -5.07 -2.06
N GLY A 567 17.11 -4.60 -2.14
CA GLY A 567 16.22 -4.40 -0.99
C GLY A 567 15.85 -5.68 -0.22
N ARG A 568 16.34 -6.87 -0.62
CA ARG A 568 16.26 -8.08 0.23
C ARG A 568 17.31 -8.07 1.34
N THR A 569 18.40 -7.33 1.16
CA THR A 569 19.52 -7.24 2.13
C THR A 569 19.29 -6.17 3.19
N SER A 570 18.29 -5.30 3.02
CA SER A 570 17.97 -4.25 3.98
C SER A 570 16.47 -4.20 4.22
N ARG A 571 16.07 -4.34 5.49
CA ARG A 571 14.67 -4.31 5.91
C ARG A 571 14.49 -3.58 7.21
N LEU A 572 13.36 -2.89 7.30
CA LEU A 572 12.91 -2.31 8.56
C LEU A 572 12.63 -3.44 9.57
N TYR A 573 13.04 -3.24 10.81
CA TYR A 573 12.79 -4.07 11.98
C TYR A 573 12.64 -3.15 13.21
N VAL A 574 12.33 -3.72 14.38
CA VAL A 574 11.98 -2.94 15.58
C VAL A 574 13.05 -1.91 15.94
N GLY A 575 14.33 -2.19 15.70
CA GLY A 575 15.46 -1.30 15.95
C GLY A 575 15.82 -0.31 14.84
N GLY A 576 15.05 -0.21 13.76
CA GLY A 576 15.34 0.68 12.63
C GLY A 576 15.39 -0.07 11.29
N ILE A 577 16.38 0.23 10.46
CA ILE A 577 16.58 -0.45 9.17
C ILE A 577 17.89 -1.20 9.17
N THR A 578 17.87 -2.48 8.79
CA THR A 578 19.11 -3.25 8.71
C THR A 578 20.00 -2.72 7.59
N LYS A 579 21.30 -2.61 7.85
CA LYS A 579 22.30 -2.39 6.81
C LYS A 579 22.42 -3.64 5.93
N GLY A 580 22.69 -3.41 4.64
CA GLY A 580 22.94 -4.46 3.67
C GLY A 580 23.95 -4.01 2.62
N LEU A 581 24.49 -4.97 1.88
CA LEU A 581 25.46 -4.73 0.81
C LEU A 581 24.93 -5.25 -0.53
N SER A 582 25.14 -4.48 -1.58
CA SER A 582 24.83 -4.87 -2.96
C SER A 582 26.08 -4.70 -3.81
N VAL A 583 26.50 -5.75 -4.50
CA VAL A 583 27.68 -5.74 -5.38
C VAL A 583 27.25 -6.11 -6.80
N VAL A 584 27.48 -5.21 -7.76
CA VAL A 584 27.26 -5.49 -9.19
C VAL A 584 28.59 -5.82 -9.84
N LEU A 585 28.71 -7.05 -10.35
CA LEU A 585 29.80 -7.44 -11.24
C LEU A 585 29.48 -6.88 -12.63
N VAL A 586 30.13 -5.79 -13.00
CA VAL A 586 29.81 -5.01 -14.20
C VAL A 586 30.46 -5.66 -15.41
N ASP A 587 29.62 -6.25 -16.25
CA ASP A 587 30.01 -6.89 -17.51
C ASP A 587 30.00 -5.92 -18.71
N ASP A 588 29.28 -4.80 -18.63
CA ASP A 588 29.30 -3.73 -19.65
C ASP A 588 29.09 -2.34 -19.02
N ASN A 589 30.00 -1.41 -19.31
CA ASN A 589 29.97 -0.03 -18.78
C ASN A 589 28.74 0.76 -19.23
N ARG A 590 28.19 0.49 -20.42
CA ARG A 590 26.98 1.16 -20.91
C ARG A 590 25.77 0.76 -20.08
N LEU A 591 25.66 -0.51 -19.72
CA LEU A 591 24.53 -1.00 -18.93
C LEU A 591 24.55 -0.44 -17.51
N ILE A 592 25.71 -0.38 -16.85
CA ILE A 592 25.79 0.17 -15.49
C ILE A 592 25.45 1.66 -15.48
N ASN A 593 25.93 2.44 -16.46
CA ASN A 593 25.57 3.86 -16.60
C ASN A 593 24.06 4.04 -16.77
N GLY A 594 23.44 3.25 -17.64
CA GLY A 594 21.99 3.26 -17.81
C GLY A 594 21.20 2.80 -16.59
N LEU A 595 21.77 1.93 -15.76
CA LEU A 595 21.19 1.53 -14.48
C LEU A 595 21.25 2.67 -13.46
N VAL A 596 22.43 3.27 -13.24
CA VAL A 596 22.67 4.38 -12.30
C VAL A 596 21.75 5.56 -12.59
N ASP A 597 21.66 5.96 -13.86
CA ASP A 597 20.77 7.05 -14.27
C ASP A 597 19.32 6.78 -13.88
N LYS A 598 18.83 5.56 -14.11
CA LYS A 598 17.46 5.18 -13.74
C LYS A 598 17.27 5.12 -12.22
N LEU A 599 18.29 4.71 -11.46
CA LEU A 599 18.22 4.60 -10.00
C LEU A 599 18.18 5.97 -9.32
N LYS A 600 18.95 6.97 -9.81
CA LYS A 600 18.93 8.35 -9.31
C LYS A 600 17.55 9.03 -9.41
N TRP A 601 16.69 8.58 -10.32
CA TRP A 601 15.29 9.07 -10.41
C TRP A 601 14.32 8.42 -9.43
N VAL A 602 14.73 7.33 -8.78
CA VAL A 602 13.84 6.49 -7.96
C VAL A 602 14.24 6.50 -6.50
N ILE A 603 15.53 6.62 -6.23
CA ILE A 603 16.11 6.62 -4.90
C ILE A 603 16.79 7.98 -4.71
N ASP A 604 16.36 8.70 -3.68
CA ASP A 604 16.99 9.94 -3.27
C ASP A 604 18.43 9.65 -2.81
N ASP A 605 19.36 10.52 -3.21
CA ASP A 605 20.80 10.43 -2.89
C ASP A 605 21.45 9.09 -3.26
N PHE A 606 21.03 8.49 -4.39
CA PHE A 606 21.64 7.26 -4.91
C PHE A 606 23.11 7.46 -5.29
N GLU A 607 23.98 6.67 -4.67
CA GLU A 607 25.40 6.57 -4.99
C GLU A 607 25.79 5.11 -5.28
N LEU A 608 26.70 4.91 -6.25
CA LEU A 608 27.25 3.60 -6.60
C LEU A 608 28.78 3.67 -6.45
N ILE A 609 29.31 3.02 -5.42
CA ILE A 609 30.70 3.15 -4.97
C ILE A 609 31.55 2.02 -5.54
N ASN A 610 32.83 2.24 -5.83
CA ASN A 610 33.72 1.14 -6.20
C ASN A 610 33.89 0.21 -5.00
N PHE A 611 33.69 -1.10 -5.17
CA PHE A 611 33.79 -2.05 -4.06
C PHE A 611 35.15 -2.00 -3.35
N ASN A 612 36.23 -1.71 -4.09
CA ASN A 612 37.58 -1.64 -3.53
C ASN A 612 37.83 -0.38 -2.67
N GLU A 613 36.95 0.62 -2.72
CA GLU A 613 37.03 1.84 -1.90
C GLU A 613 36.30 1.69 -0.56
N LEU A 614 35.61 0.56 -0.34
CA LEU A 614 34.85 0.31 0.88
C LEU A 614 35.76 -0.16 2.02
N ASP A 615 35.51 0.35 3.23
CA ASP A 615 35.94 -0.33 4.46
C ASP A 615 35.04 -1.57 4.68
N LEU A 616 35.46 -2.68 4.07
CA LEU A 616 34.65 -3.90 4.09
C LEU A 616 34.46 -4.47 5.50
N ASP A 617 35.48 -4.34 6.36
CA ASP A 617 35.44 -4.89 7.72
C ASP A 617 34.44 -4.13 8.58
N GLU A 618 34.43 -2.79 8.51
CA GLU A 618 33.42 -1.97 9.19
C GLU A 618 32.02 -2.26 8.66
N VAL A 619 31.85 -2.33 7.33
CA VAL A 619 30.56 -2.62 6.71
C VAL A 619 30.01 -3.98 7.11
N LEU A 620 30.83 -5.03 7.09
CA LEU A 620 30.41 -6.38 7.49
C LEU A 620 30.08 -6.43 8.98
N LYS A 621 30.87 -5.76 9.83
CA LYS A 621 30.61 -5.67 11.27
C LYS A 621 29.25 -5.04 11.55
N GLU A 622 28.92 -3.92 10.92
CA GLU A 622 27.61 -3.28 11.07
C GLU A 622 26.46 -4.19 10.60
N ILE A 623 26.63 -4.86 9.45
CA ILE A 623 25.65 -5.80 8.91
C ILE A 623 25.39 -6.95 9.91
N ASP A 624 26.45 -7.53 10.47
CA ASP A 624 26.39 -8.68 11.38
C ASP A 624 25.79 -8.31 12.73
N GLU A 625 26.14 -7.14 13.26
CA GLU A 625 25.51 -6.60 14.46
C GLU A 625 24.01 -6.41 14.25
N ASP A 626 23.59 -5.86 13.11
CA ASP A 626 22.17 -5.73 12.78
C ASP A 626 21.47 -7.10 12.68
N ARG A 627 22.08 -8.11 12.04
CA ARG A 627 21.49 -9.46 11.98
C ARG A 627 21.36 -10.08 13.36
N LYS A 628 22.39 -9.95 14.19
CA LYS A 628 22.38 -10.46 15.56
C LYS A 628 21.31 -9.75 16.41
N ARG A 629 21.16 -8.43 16.28
CA ARG A 629 20.08 -7.69 16.95
C ARG A 629 18.69 -8.16 16.50
N VAL A 630 18.46 -8.32 15.19
CA VAL A 630 17.19 -8.85 14.68
C VAL A 630 16.88 -10.24 15.27
N GLN A 631 17.89 -11.11 15.38
CA GLN A 631 17.73 -12.45 15.98
C GLN A 631 17.38 -12.36 17.47
N LEU A 632 18.09 -11.53 18.24
CA LEU A 632 17.88 -11.36 19.69
C LEU A 632 16.50 -10.75 20.00
N VAL A 633 16.08 -9.75 19.23
CA VAL A 633 14.75 -9.15 19.34
C VAL A 633 13.67 -10.19 19.03
N ARG A 634 13.82 -10.97 17.96
CA ARG A 634 12.87 -12.04 17.62
C ARG A 634 12.79 -13.14 18.69
N ALA A 635 13.91 -13.44 19.34
CA ALA A 635 13.99 -14.38 20.44
C ALA A 635 13.41 -13.81 21.76
N GLY A 636 13.08 -12.51 21.82
CA GLY A 636 12.58 -11.85 23.02
C GLY A 636 13.63 -11.66 24.11
N LEU A 637 14.92 -11.74 23.76
CA LEU A 637 16.05 -11.69 24.70
C LEU A 637 16.52 -10.26 25.01
N ILE A 638 16.12 -9.28 24.18
CA ILE A 638 16.47 -7.86 24.34
C ILE A 638 15.21 -7.02 24.08
N GLU A 639 14.84 -6.16 25.02
CA GLU A 639 14.00 -4.99 24.75
C GLU A 639 14.94 -3.85 24.31
N GLU A 640 14.87 -3.40 23.06
CA GLU A 640 15.83 -2.39 22.56
C GLU A 640 15.60 -1.00 23.17
N ALA A 641 16.71 -0.39 23.62
CA ALA A 641 16.79 0.95 24.20
C ALA A 641 17.07 2.08 23.17
N LYS A 642 17.21 1.78 21.87
CA LYS A 642 17.29 2.83 20.84
C LYS A 642 15.88 3.24 20.47
N ALA A 643 15.57 4.54 20.58
CA ALA A 643 14.32 5.10 20.07
C ALA A 643 14.17 4.63 18.62
N PRO A 644 13.16 3.82 18.28
CA PRO A 644 12.98 3.29 16.94
C PRO A 644 12.98 4.47 15.95
N ILE A 645 13.36 4.23 14.70
CA ILE A 645 12.96 5.12 13.60
C ILE A 645 11.44 4.99 13.53
N GLU A 646 10.75 5.75 14.38
CA GLU A 646 9.32 5.68 14.54
C GLU A 646 8.72 6.25 13.27
N VAL A 647 7.98 5.42 12.53
CA VAL A 647 7.15 5.92 11.44
C VAL A 647 6.02 6.74 12.06
N LYS A 648 6.25 8.04 12.24
CA LYS A 648 5.28 8.95 12.87
C LYS A 648 4.11 9.18 11.94
N THR A 649 2.90 9.23 12.51
CA THR A 649 1.69 9.57 11.75
C THR A 649 1.24 10.97 12.10
N SER A 650 1.08 11.84 11.09
CA SER A 650 0.63 13.22 11.27
C SER A 650 -0.65 13.48 10.48
N LEU A 651 -1.57 14.27 11.04
CA LEU A 651 -2.77 14.75 10.37
C LEU A 651 -2.62 16.23 10.01
N LEU A 652 -2.70 16.55 8.72
CA LEU A 652 -2.72 17.90 8.17
C LEU A 652 -4.13 18.23 7.66
N ILE A 653 -4.74 19.26 8.24
CA ILE A 653 -6.06 19.77 7.83
C ILE A 653 -5.85 21.13 7.15
N VAL A 654 -6.35 21.29 5.93
CA VAL A 654 -6.35 22.57 5.20
C VAL A 654 -7.77 23.03 4.89
N GLU A 655 -7.97 24.28 4.47
CA GLU A 655 -9.34 24.78 4.30
C GLU A 655 -10.02 24.21 3.03
N SER A 656 -9.29 24.09 1.92
CA SER A 656 -9.87 23.76 0.61
C SER A 656 -9.46 22.38 0.07
N PRO A 657 -10.36 21.64 -0.60
CA PRO A 657 -10.05 20.34 -1.21
C PRO A 657 -8.94 20.39 -2.27
N ASN A 658 -8.78 21.54 -2.94
CA ASN A 658 -7.74 21.75 -3.94
C ASN A 658 -6.36 21.85 -3.29
N LYS A 659 -6.21 22.61 -2.19
CA LYS A 659 -4.94 22.64 -1.44
C LYS A 659 -4.57 21.24 -0.94
N ALA A 660 -5.51 20.51 -0.34
CA ALA A 660 -5.26 19.14 0.14
C ALA A 660 -4.75 18.23 -0.99
N ARG A 661 -5.38 18.31 -2.17
CA ARG A 661 -4.98 17.53 -3.36
C ARG A 661 -3.61 17.94 -3.89
N THR A 662 -3.31 19.24 -3.94
CA THR A 662 -2.04 19.77 -4.45
C THR A 662 -0.89 19.37 -3.53
N ILE A 663 -1.03 19.57 -2.21
CA ILE A 663 -0.01 19.18 -1.22
C ILE A 663 0.25 17.68 -1.31
N ALA A 664 -0.80 16.87 -1.33
CA ALA A 664 -0.67 15.41 -1.44
C ALA A 664 0.02 14.96 -2.75
N ARG A 665 -0.02 15.78 -3.81
CA ARG A 665 0.64 15.49 -5.09
C ARG A 665 2.10 15.90 -5.15
N PHE A 666 2.57 16.79 -4.29
CA PHE A 666 4.00 17.11 -4.20
C PHE A 666 4.81 15.86 -3.83
N PHE A 667 4.25 15.01 -2.97
CA PHE A 667 4.84 13.75 -2.52
C PHE A 667 4.48 12.56 -3.44
N GLY A 668 4.22 12.81 -4.73
CA GLY A 668 3.90 11.79 -5.71
C GLY A 668 2.40 11.52 -5.86
N ARG A 669 2.01 10.26 -6.12
CA ARG A 669 0.60 9.90 -6.27
C ARG A 669 0.05 9.46 -4.91
N PRO A 670 -0.80 10.26 -4.24
CA PRO A 670 -1.32 9.89 -2.94
C PRO A 670 -2.32 8.74 -3.08
N SER A 671 -2.44 7.94 -2.02
CA SER A 671 -3.65 7.16 -1.82
C SER A 671 -4.74 8.06 -1.27
N SER A 672 -5.99 7.59 -1.26
CA SER A 672 -7.06 8.31 -0.56
C SER A 672 -8.06 7.38 0.09
N ARG A 673 -8.56 7.80 1.24
CA ARG A 673 -9.72 7.24 1.91
C ARG A 673 -10.87 8.23 1.90
N GLU A 674 -12.06 7.69 2.04
CA GLU A 674 -13.29 8.45 2.22
C GLU A 674 -13.88 8.07 3.58
N ILE A 675 -13.91 9.04 4.49
CA ILE A 675 -14.37 8.90 5.87
C ILE A 675 -15.54 9.87 6.04
N PHE A 676 -16.76 9.36 6.24
CA PHE A 676 -17.98 10.17 6.35
C PHE A 676 -18.14 11.22 5.21
N GLY A 677 -17.82 10.83 3.97
CA GLY A 677 -17.86 11.72 2.80
C GLY A 677 -16.68 12.69 2.69
N ILE A 678 -15.80 12.77 3.69
CA ILE A 678 -14.58 13.56 3.66
C ILE A 678 -13.45 12.74 3.04
N LYS A 679 -12.75 13.35 2.09
CA LYS A 679 -11.59 12.73 1.46
C LYS A 679 -10.32 13.01 2.27
N VAL A 680 -9.63 11.93 2.64
CA VAL A 680 -8.32 11.98 3.31
C VAL A 680 -7.30 11.38 2.36
N TYR A 681 -6.29 12.16 1.98
CA TYR A 681 -5.15 11.68 1.22
C TYR A 681 -4.09 11.09 2.16
N GLU A 682 -3.47 9.99 1.76
CA GLU A 682 -2.43 9.34 2.55
C GLU A 682 -1.16 9.25 1.70
N VAL A 683 -0.07 9.78 2.24
CA VAL A 683 1.27 9.80 1.64
C VAL A 683 2.29 9.29 2.65
N SER A 684 3.22 8.47 2.16
CA SER A 684 4.38 8.00 2.91
C SER A 684 5.55 8.90 2.55
N LEU A 685 6.34 9.30 3.55
CA LEU A 685 7.52 10.15 3.45
C LEU A 685 8.69 9.43 4.14
N GLY A 686 8.96 8.19 3.74
CA GLY A 686 9.86 7.32 4.49
C GLY A 686 9.42 7.10 5.95
N ASN A 687 10.07 7.77 6.90
CA ASN A 687 9.81 7.66 8.35
C ASN A 687 8.59 8.47 8.84
N HIS A 688 7.80 9.05 7.95
CA HIS A 688 6.54 9.71 8.31
C HIS A 688 5.40 9.26 7.40
N THR A 689 4.21 9.13 7.96
CA THR A 689 2.95 8.96 7.23
C THR A 689 2.11 10.22 7.43
N LEU A 690 1.82 10.93 6.36
CA LEU A 690 1.04 12.17 6.39
C LEU A 690 -0.38 11.90 5.88
N LEU A 691 -1.36 12.20 6.73
CA LEU A 691 -2.79 12.17 6.41
C LEU A 691 -3.21 13.61 6.09
N ILE A 692 -3.64 13.89 4.87
CA ILE A 692 -3.98 15.25 4.43
C ILE A 692 -5.47 15.32 4.10
N THR A 693 -6.21 16.20 4.74
CA THR A 693 -7.63 16.40 4.46
C THR A 693 -8.00 17.87 4.41
N SER A 694 -9.24 18.17 4.02
CA SER A 694 -9.76 19.53 3.97
C SER A 694 -11.04 19.68 4.76
N SER A 695 -11.21 20.80 5.47
CA SER A 695 -12.47 21.17 6.12
C SER A 695 -13.58 21.48 5.12
N GLY A 696 -13.23 21.88 3.88
CA GLY A 696 -14.20 22.24 2.85
C GLY A 696 -14.71 23.68 2.95
N GLY A 697 -14.02 24.52 3.72
CA GLY A 697 -14.41 25.89 4.07
C GLY A 697 -14.46 26.09 5.58
N HIS A 698 -15.24 27.09 6.02
CA HIS A 698 -15.57 27.30 7.43
C HIS A 698 -16.41 26.13 7.96
N LEU A 699 -16.17 25.73 9.20
CA LEU A 699 -16.93 24.67 9.88
C LEU A 699 -18.14 25.23 10.63
N PHE A 700 -18.00 26.46 11.12
CA PHE A 700 -18.92 27.11 12.05
C PHE A 700 -19.26 28.51 11.57
N GLU A 701 -20.49 28.93 11.85
CA GLU A 701 -21.00 30.29 11.62
C GLU A 701 -21.88 30.71 12.81
N LEU A 702 -22.01 32.02 13.05
CA LEU A 702 -22.85 32.58 14.09
C LEU A 702 -24.31 32.14 13.86
N ILE A 703 -24.97 31.71 14.93
CA ILE A 703 -26.37 31.24 14.85
C ILE A 703 -27.32 32.32 15.35
N GLU A 704 -28.45 32.48 14.68
CA GLU A 704 -29.47 33.46 15.09
C GLU A 704 -30.54 32.84 16.00
N ASP A 705 -30.67 31.52 15.97
CA ASP A 705 -31.70 30.73 16.65
C ASP A 705 -31.24 30.19 18.02
N VAL A 706 -30.71 31.06 18.88
CA VAL A 706 -30.30 30.71 20.25
C VAL A 706 -31.44 30.99 21.23
N GLU A 707 -31.83 29.98 22.00
CA GLU A 707 -32.74 30.18 23.14
C GLU A 707 -32.05 30.93 24.28
N GLU A 708 -32.73 31.93 24.85
CA GLU A 708 -32.29 32.61 26.06
C GLU A 708 -32.19 31.63 27.24
N CYS A 709 -31.18 31.81 28.10
CA CYS A 709 -30.94 30.91 29.22
C CYS A 709 -30.88 31.65 30.54
N GLY A 710 -31.82 31.34 31.45
CA GLY A 710 -31.83 31.89 32.80
C GLY A 710 -31.92 33.42 32.79
N LYS A 711 -30.84 34.10 33.22
CA LYS A 711 -30.73 35.56 33.21
C LYS A 711 -30.03 36.11 31.96
N PHE A 712 -29.48 35.24 31.11
CA PHE A 712 -28.70 35.63 29.94
C PHE A 712 -29.60 35.83 28.74
N ARG A 713 -29.62 37.05 28.23
CA ARG A 713 -30.34 37.43 27.02
C ARG A 713 -29.43 37.27 25.81
N THR A 714 -30.02 36.97 24.66
CA THR A 714 -29.30 36.80 23.39
C THR A 714 -29.68 37.90 22.42
N LYS A 715 -28.70 38.49 21.73
CA LYS A 715 -28.94 39.41 20.63
C LYS A 715 -28.21 38.91 19.39
N TYR A 716 -28.97 38.54 18.35
CA TYR A 716 -28.44 38.01 17.09
C TYR A 716 -27.39 36.90 17.31
N GLY A 717 -27.66 35.95 18.22
CA GLY A 717 -26.72 34.86 18.52
C GLY A 717 -25.63 35.12 19.54
N ILE A 718 -25.62 36.32 20.15
CA ILE A 718 -24.59 36.71 21.12
C ILE A 718 -25.21 36.85 22.50
N PHE A 719 -24.71 36.10 23.47
CA PHE A 719 -25.09 36.28 24.87
C PHE A 719 -24.39 37.50 25.46
N ASP A 720 -25.14 38.30 26.20
CA ASP A 720 -24.60 39.36 27.05
C ASP A 720 -24.45 38.83 28.49
N TYR A 721 -23.21 38.81 28.98
CA TYR A 721 -22.85 38.38 30.33
C TYR A 721 -22.22 39.53 31.11
N GLU A 722 -22.99 40.16 31.99
CA GLU A 722 -22.46 41.13 32.95
C GLU A 722 -21.80 40.41 34.14
N GLY A 723 -20.47 40.33 34.12
CA GLY A 723 -19.67 39.88 35.27
C GLY A 723 -19.48 40.99 36.30
N LYS A 724 -18.97 40.65 37.50
CA LYS A 724 -18.73 41.63 38.58
C LYS A 724 -17.79 42.78 38.21
N CYS A 725 -16.91 42.58 37.22
CA CYS A 725 -15.87 43.56 36.85
C CYS A 725 -15.79 43.83 35.33
N LEU A 726 -16.48 43.07 34.48
CA LEU A 726 -16.46 43.22 33.02
C LEU A 726 -17.71 42.57 32.40
N THR A 727 -18.27 43.23 31.40
CA THR A 727 -19.28 42.66 30.50
C THR A 727 -18.58 41.83 29.42
N LYS A 728 -19.03 40.60 29.21
CA LYS A 728 -18.55 39.70 28.16
C LYS A 728 -19.64 39.47 27.12
N PHE A 729 -19.25 39.52 25.85
CA PHE A 729 -20.09 39.13 24.72
C PHE A 729 -19.68 37.74 24.25
N ILE A 730 -20.57 36.76 24.40
CA ILE A 730 -20.29 35.35 24.10
C ILE A 730 -21.07 34.94 22.84
N PRO A 731 -20.46 34.94 21.64
CA PRO A 731 -21.09 34.45 20.42
C PRO A 731 -21.37 32.95 20.51
N VAL A 732 -22.49 32.54 19.95
CA VAL A 732 -22.83 31.13 19.75
C VAL A 732 -22.66 30.77 18.30
N TYR A 733 -21.81 29.77 18.06
CA TYR A 733 -21.55 29.23 16.73
C TYR A 733 -22.24 27.87 16.54
N GLY A 734 -22.71 27.61 15.33
CA GLY A 734 -23.30 26.34 14.91
C GLY A 734 -22.67 25.81 13.63
N PRO A 735 -22.79 24.49 13.35
CA PRO A 735 -22.19 23.89 12.18
C PRO A 735 -22.87 24.39 10.89
N ILE A 736 -22.06 24.74 9.89
CA ILE A 736 -22.55 25.16 8.57
C ILE A 736 -23.08 23.94 7.82
N LYS A 737 -24.33 24.02 7.34
CA LYS A 737 -24.95 23.03 6.45
C LYS A 737 -25.07 23.65 5.07
N ARG A 738 -24.79 22.87 4.02
CA ARG A 738 -24.94 23.32 2.63
C ARG A 738 -25.79 22.33 1.84
N CYS A 739 -26.87 22.83 1.24
CA CYS A 739 -27.69 22.02 0.35
C CYS A 739 -26.91 21.66 -0.93
N LEU A 740 -26.78 20.37 -1.23
CA LEU A 740 -26.09 19.90 -2.43
C LEU A 740 -26.90 20.10 -3.72
N THR A 741 -28.20 20.43 -3.61
CA THR A 741 -29.10 20.68 -4.74
C THR A 741 -29.07 22.15 -5.15
N CYS A 742 -29.45 23.08 -4.26
CA CYS A 742 -29.55 24.51 -4.55
C CYS A 742 -28.32 25.33 -4.11
N GLY A 743 -27.44 24.77 -3.26
CA GLY A 743 -26.22 25.43 -2.81
C GLY A 743 -26.37 26.36 -1.60
N HIS A 744 -27.60 26.60 -1.12
CA HIS A 744 -27.89 27.44 0.05
C HIS A 744 -27.18 26.93 1.32
N GLN A 745 -26.71 27.87 2.14
CA GLN A 745 -26.02 27.62 3.40
C GLN A 745 -26.85 28.12 4.56
N PHE A 746 -26.92 27.33 5.61
CA PHE A 746 -27.76 27.59 6.78
C PHE A 746 -27.16 26.90 8.01
N THR A 747 -27.56 27.30 9.21
CA THR A 747 -26.99 26.78 10.48
C THR A 747 -28.02 26.12 11.38
N GLU A 748 -29.32 26.35 11.13
CA GLU A 748 -30.44 25.81 11.90
C GLU A 748 -30.48 24.28 11.84
N ASP A 749 -30.84 23.63 12.93
CA ASP A 749 -30.99 22.17 13.03
C ASP A 749 -32.32 21.70 12.41
N ILE A 750 -32.41 21.83 11.08
CA ILE A 750 -33.56 21.40 10.26
C ILE A 750 -33.19 20.23 9.33
N ASP A 751 -34.14 19.31 9.14
CA ASP A 751 -33.95 18.09 8.33
C ASP A 751 -34.07 18.32 6.81
N LYS A 752 -34.61 19.47 6.39
CA LYS A 752 -34.82 19.84 4.98
C LYS A 752 -34.20 21.20 4.70
N CYS A 753 -33.81 21.42 3.44
CA CYS A 753 -33.38 22.73 3.00
C CYS A 753 -34.51 23.75 3.25
N PRO A 754 -34.21 24.94 3.81
CA PRO A 754 -35.23 25.96 4.07
C PRO A 754 -35.72 26.66 2.80
N ILE A 755 -35.06 26.40 1.67
CA ILE A 755 -35.40 26.85 0.31
C ILE A 755 -35.76 25.61 -0.50
#